data_AF-A0A350D4J4-F1
#
_entry.id   AF-A0A350D4J4-F1
#
_cell.length_a   1.000
_cell.length_b   1.000
_cell.length_c   1.000
_cell.angle_alpha   90.00
_cell.angle_beta   90.00
_cell.angle_gamma   90.00
#
_symmetry.space_group_name_H-M   'P 1'
#
loop_
_entity.id
_entity.type
_entity.pdbx_description
1 polymer ?
#
loop_
_entity_poly.entity_id
_entity_poly.type
_entity_poly.pdbx_seq_one_letter_code
_entity_poly.pdbx_strand_id
1 'polypeptide(L)'
;MKTRRSLAVKGKSLWTKLSVLSSFIFLFLFAASQPFLLAGDKLTPAKKLAASQSNPSPSSPKIPYSDDELFRLGRPAPHTGDQLREIAFPLGGIGTGTISLGGRGQLRDWEIFNRPGKGINFPFTFFALYIESDGRRFSRVLESELFAPYTGAHGYPRQMVPGLPRFRHATFRGEYPLAQVELTDPDLPVSVTLEAFNPFIPGDAENSSLPAAVLKYRIKNLTGKEIKITLTGSMANPVGFDGLGEFNSLSNPVFGQNINRLIKGPVSGLYFYSKKVAPSAPAYGTLALSTTWSDLTYVSHWVRGEWWDDLQIFWDDFSSDGQLSNLEAEDPSPDGRTDVGSLGLKAVIPAGGEVVLPLLITWHFPNLVDYFDVVSEQQGKIYHPHYTTRFNDAWQVAGYLFDNLEALEKETRRFHQAFFSSTLPAYVLDAVSSQASIIRTPTCLWLTNGQFFAFEGCSDRSGCCPLNCAHVWNYAQSLAFLFPQLERSMRQTDFLVNVRPDGSMIFRTSLPAGDKYWDFKPAADGQLGRIINLYRDWQISGDVNFLQTLWPQAKKALEYAWVSWDKDGDGLLEGEQHNTYDIEFYGLNSMLSGIYLGALEAGARLAEAAGDRAAASRYRQVLRLGQKNYEAQLWNGEFFIQKYDLALEKKYQYGEGCLSDQLLGQWLSMVAGLGRFLDQTKIQKALDSIYNYNFKENFYNLANVQRTYALAGEKGLLLCTWPRGGRPPLPFPYSDEVWTGIEYQVASHLMYEGLLREGLTL
;
A
#
# COMPACT_ATOMS: atom_id res chain seq x y z
N MET A 1 47.03 -27.92 -48.72
CA MET A 1 48.05 -27.08 -48.04
C MET A 1 48.15 -27.50 -46.56
N LYS A 2 49.15 -26.99 -45.80
CA LYS A 2 49.45 -27.37 -44.41
C LYS A 2 48.26 -27.02 -43.47
N THR A 3 47.78 -27.76 -42.47
CA THR A 3 48.25 -28.81 -41.50
C THR A 3 48.67 -28.32 -40.10
N ARG A 4 48.14 -29.02 -39.07
CA ARG A 4 48.40 -28.99 -37.60
C ARG A 4 47.83 -27.77 -36.84
N ARG A 5 47.27 -27.87 -35.61
CA ARG A 5 47.50 -28.65 -34.35
C ARG A 5 48.64 -28.13 -33.45
N SER A 6 48.28 -27.38 -32.39
CA SER A 6 48.69 -27.52 -30.97
C SER A 6 48.07 -26.37 -30.15
N LEU A 7 47.58 -26.48 -28.91
CA LEU A 7 48.08 -27.06 -27.63
C LEU A 7 49.27 -26.29 -27.00
N ALA A 8 48.96 -25.43 -26.02
CA ALA A 8 49.91 -24.92 -25.02
C ALA A 8 49.18 -24.59 -23.70
N VAL A 9 49.85 -24.77 -22.56
CA VAL A 9 49.26 -24.74 -21.19
C VAL A 9 50.33 -24.30 -20.17
N LYS A 10 49.90 -23.73 -19.02
CA LYS A 10 50.64 -23.35 -17.78
C LYS A 10 51.45 -22.04 -17.77
N GLY A 11 51.41 -21.39 -16.60
CA GLY A 11 52.12 -20.16 -16.23
C GLY A 11 51.54 -19.50 -14.97
N LYS A 12 51.37 -20.25 -13.87
CA LYS A 12 52.20 -20.20 -12.65
C LYS A 12 52.00 -18.95 -11.75
N SER A 13 51.66 -19.21 -10.47
CA SER A 13 51.68 -18.25 -9.36
C SER A 13 52.94 -18.42 -8.48
N LEU A 14 53.34 -17.35 -7.77
CA LEU A 14 54.28 -17.34 -6.64
C LEU A 14 54.08 -15.98 -5.91
N TRP A 15 53.49 -15.90 -4.72
CA TRP A 15 54.02 -16.17 -3.37
C TRP A 15 55.06 -15.17 -2.81
N THR A 16 54.53 -14.14 -2.15
CA THR A 16 54.79 -13.77 -0.73
C THR A 16 56.17 -13.27 -0.27
N LYS A 17 56.20 -12.01 0.21
CA LYS A 17 56.89 -11.50 1.43
C LYS A 17 56.58 -10.00 1.65
N LEU A 18 56.89 -9.37 2.78
CA LEU A 18 56.34 -9.43 4.15
C LEU A 18 57.01 -8.27 4.97
N SER A 19 56.23 -7.50 5.75
CA SER A 19 56.58 -6.85 7.04
C SER A 19 57.56 -5.65 7.19
N VAL A 20 57.28 -4.88 8.26
CA VAL A 20 58.07 -3.86 9.03
C VAL A 20 57.85 -2.37 8.66
N LEU A 21 57.66 -1.37 9.55
CA LEU A 21 56.84 -1.11 10.79
C LEU A 21 57.39 0.19 11.48
N SER A 22 56.57 0.97 12.21
CA SER A 22 56.88 2.23 12.99
C SER A 22 56.70 3.56 12.19
N SER A 23 56.07 4.69 12.60
CA SER A 23 55.79 5.43 13.89
C SER A 23 56.76 6.61 14.16
N PHE A 24 56.40 7.79 14.75
CA PHE A 24 55.16 8.25 15.44
C PHE A 24 55.05 9.81 15.58
N ILE A 25 53.82 10.34 15.82
CA ILE A 25 53.40 11.58 16.56
C ILE A 25 53.77 13.02 16.07
N PHE A 26 52.73 13.87 15.91
CA PHE A 26 52.48 15.28 16.41
C PHE A 26 51.27 15.86 15.59
N LEU A 27 50.14 16.42 16.08
CA LEU A 27 49.81 17.45 17.10
C LEU A 27 50.49 18.82 16.82
N PHE A 28 49.86 20.00 16.84
CA PHE A 28 48.52 20.55 17.16
C PHE A 28 48.29 21.82 16.28
N LEU A 29 47.19 22.61 16.24
CA LEU A 29 45.88 22.74 16.95
C LEU A 29 44.78 22.97 15.86
N PHE A 30 43.72 23.81 15.86
CA PHE A 30 43.10 24.81 16.76
C PHE A 30 41.56 24.73 16.63
N ALA A 31 40.79 24.88 17.72
CA ALA A 31 39.33 24.91 17.69
C ALA A 31 38.73 25.73 18.86
N ALA A 32 37.71 26.55 18.58
CA ALA A 32 36.81 27.28 19.48
C ALA A 32 35.70 27.92 18.58
N SER A 33 34.45 28.22 18.96
CA SER A 33 33.74 28.32 20.25
C SER A 33 32.20 28.39 19.95
N GLN A 34 31.23 27.92 20.74
CA GLN A 34 31.17 27.24 22.04
C GLN A 34 30.03 26.19 22.06
N PRO A 35 30.09 25.17 22.94
CA PRO A 35 28.91 24.41 23.41
C PRO A 35 28.31 25.03 24.69
N PHE A 36 27.03 24.76 24.98
CA PHE A 36 26.42 25.04 26.29
C PHE A 36 26.63 23.87 27.26
N LEU A 37 26.83 24.15 28.55
CA LEU A 37 27.19 23.13 29.55
C LEU A 37 25.98 22.33 30.07
N LEU A 38 26.20 21.02 30.20
CA LEU A 38 25.52 20.20 31.20
C LEU A 38 26.25 20.35 32.54
N ALA A 39 25.59 20.92 33.54
CA ALA A 39 25.94 20.73 34.94
C ALA A 39 25.05 19.58 35.47
N GLY A 40 25.67 18.52 36.00
CA GLY A 40 24.94 17.34 36.45
C GLY A 40 24.35 17.52 37.85
N ASP A 41 23.11 17.04 38.04
CA ASP A 41 22.60 16.70 39.37
C ASP A 41 21.96 15.30 39.34
N LYS A 42 21.75 14.70 40.51
CA LYS A 42 21.62 13.24 40.68
C LYS A 42 20.31 12.68 40.12
N LEU A 43 20.37 11.50 39.50
CA LEU A 43 19.17 10.72 39.17
C LEU A 43 18.39 10.35 40.43
N THR A 44 17.23 10.98 40.62
CA THR A 44 16.14 10.46 41.47
C THR A 44 15.10 9.75 40.60
N PRO A 45 14.48 8.65 41.08
CA PRO A 45 13.49 7.90 40.30
C PRO A 45 12.22 8.73 40.02
N ALA A 46 11.48 8.31 38.99
CA ALA A 46 10.37 9.06 38.41
C ALA A 46 9.32 9.54 39.45
N LYS A 47 9.20 10.85 39.60
CA LYS A 47 7.97 11.46 40.14
C LYS A 47 6.86 11.27 39.11
N LYS A 48 5.72 10.72 39.54
CA LYS A 48 4.47 10.80 38.78
C LYS A 48 4.19 12.26 38.43
N LEU A 49 3.74 12.54 37.21
CA LEU A 49 3.07 13.82 36.95
C LEU A 49 1.82 13.86 37.84
N ALA A 50 1.80 14.78 38.81
CA ALA A 50 0.59 15.08 39.54
C ALA A 50 -0.31 15.92 38.63
N ALA A 51 -1.53 15.46 38.36
CA ALA A 51 -2.48 16.19 37.54
C ALA A 51 -2.78 17.56 38.18
N SER A 52 -2.48 18.65 37.47
CA SER A 52 -2.94 19.98 37.84
C SER A 52 -4.45 20.05 37.63
N GLN A 53 -5.22 19.99 38.72
CA GLN A 53 -6.67 20.22 38.69
C GLN A 53 -6.96 21.71 38.43
N SER A 54 -6.86 22.12 37.17
CA SER A 54 -7.59 23.28 36.66
C SER A 54 -9.08 22.92 36.61
N ASN A 55 -9.94 23.76 37.19
CA ASN A 55 -11.38 23.61 37.06
C ASN A 55 -11.76 23.56 35.57
N PRO A 56 -12.68 22.66 35.16
CA PRO A 56 -13.03 22.52 33.75
C PRO A 56 -13.72 23.78 33.23
N SER A 57 -13.20 24.33 32.13
CA SER A 57 -13.98 25.23 31.27
C SER A 57 -15.16 24.43 30.69
N PRO A 58 -16.36 25.01 30.50
CA PRO A 58 -17.51 24.34 29.85
C PRO A 58 -17.31 23.98 28.36
N SER A 59 -16.08 23.95 27.87
CA SER A 59 -15.70 23.98 26.45
C SER A 59 -14.50 23.07 26.10
N SER A 60 -14.05 22.20 27.00
CA SER A 60 -13.02 21.20 26.66
C SER A 60 -13.63 20.11 25.75
N PRO A 61 -12.94 19.67 24.69
CA PRO A 61 -13.44 18.60 23.83
C PRO A 61 -13.81 17.34 24.61
N LYS A 62 -14.94 16.71 24.27
CA LYS A 62 -15.35 15.44 24.88
C LYS A 62 -14.59 14.28 24.24
N ILE A 63 -13.42 13.96 24.80
CA ILE A 63 -12.67 12.77 24.44
C ILE A 63 -13.46 11.52 24.89
N PRO A 64 -13.79 10.56 23.98
CA PRO A 64 -14.61 9.39 24.27
C PRO A 64 -13.81 8.19 24.81
N TYR A 65 -12.48 8.30 24.86
CA TYR A 65 -11.53 7.26 25.29
C TYR A 65 -10.74 7.72 26.51
N SER A 66 -10.28 6.77 27.33
CA SER A 66 -9.39 7.03 28.46
C SER A 66 -7.91 7.18 28.03
N ASP A 67 -7.09 7.82 28.86
CA ASP A 67 -5.63 7.89 28.65
C ASP A 67 -5.00 6.49 28.55
N ASP A 68 -5.51 5.52 29.31
CA ASP A 68 -5.06 4.11 29.30
C ASP A 68 -5.49 3.34 28.03
N GLU A 69 -6.33 3.93 27.17
CA GLU A 69 -6.66 3.45 25.83
C GLU A 69 -5.84 4.21 24.77
N LEU A 70 -5.89 5.54 24.80
CA LEU A 70 -5.22 6.41 23.83
C LEU A 70 -3.71 6.20 23.79
N PHE A 71 -3.07 6.10 24.96
CA PHE A 71 -1.62 5.99 25.10
C PHE A 71 -1.15 4.54 25.33
N ARG A 72 -1.96 3.54 24.95
CA ARG A 72 -1.67 2.12 25.17
C ARG A 72 -0.55 1.61 24.25
N LEU A 73 0.69 1.66 24.77
CA LEU A 73 1.86 1.06 24.13
C LEU A 73 1.78 -0.47 24.11
N GLY A 74 2.35 -1.08 23.07
CA GLY A 74 2.43 -2.53 22.92
C GLY A 74 2.36 -2.95 21.45
N ARG A 75 2.25 -4.26 21.21
CA ARG A 75 1.91 -4.79 19.88
C ARG A 75 0.40 -4.69 19.63
N PRO A 76 -0.04 -4.60 18.36
CA PRO A 76 -1.45 -4.78 18.00
C PRO A 76 -2.05 -6.04 18.62
N ALA A 77 -3.30 -5.95 19.05
CA ALA A 77 -4.07 -7.12 19.45
C ALA A 77 -4.29 -8.02 18.22
N PRO A 78 -4.21 -9.36 18.33
CA PRO A 78 -4.52 -10.22 17.21
C PRO A 78 -6.03 -10.26 16.99
N HIS A 79 -6.46 -10.34 15.74
CA HIS A 79 -7.85 -10.42 15.37
C HIS A 79 -8.38 -11.85 15.54
N THR A 80 -9.64 -11.98 15.96
CA THR A 80 -10.33 -13.26 16.16
C THR A 80 -11.84 -13.15 15.88
N GLY A 81 -12.52 -14.29 15.74
CA GLY A 81 -13.97 -14.32 15.50
C GLY A 81 -14.37 -13.63 14.20
N ASP A 82 -15.44 -12.82 14.24
CA ASP A 82 -15.95 -12.13 13.05
C ASP A 82 -14.98 -11.07 12.47
N GLN A 83 -14.02 -10.56 13.25
CA GLN A 83 -13.00 -9.62 12.75
C GLN A 83 -12.19 -10.19 11.58
N LEU A 84 -12.07 -11.53 11.53
CA LEU A 84 -11.32 -12.26 10.50
C LEU A 84 -11.98 -12.23 9.10
N ARG A 85 -13.22 -11.73 8.97
CA ARG A 85 -13.92 -11.55 7.69
C ARG A 85 -13.27 -10.45 6.85
N GLU A 86 -12.97 -9.33 7.49
CA GLU A 86 -12.57 -8.06 6.84
C GLU A 86 -11.10 -8.04 6.41
N ILE A 87 -10.28 -8.90 7.01
CA ILE A 87 -8.83 -8.97 6.75
C ILE A 87 -8.55 -9.43 5.31
N ALA A 88 -7.93 -8.57 4.52
CA ALA A 88 -7.24 -8.88 3.26
C ALA A 88 -5.81 -8.31 3.30
N PHE A 89 -4.83 -9.13 3.63
CA PHE A 89 -3.43 -8.71 3.75
C PHE A 89 -2.71 -8.95 2.39
N PRO A 90 -2.28 -7.91 1.66
CA PRO A 90 -1.73 -8.08 0.32
C PRO A 90 -0.29 -8.62 0.33
N LEU A 91 -0.10 -9.77 -0.34
CA LEU A 91 1.18 -10.40 -0.64
C LEU A 91 1.52 -10.17 -2.11
N GLY A 92 2.56 -9.38 -2.37
CA GLY A 92 3.01 -8.98 -3.71
C GLY A 92 3.97 -7.79 -3.61
N GLY A 93 4.63 -7.46 -4.72
CA GLY A 93 5.58 -6.36 -4.83
C GLY A 93 4.97 -5.08 -5.44
N ILE A 94 5.71 -3.98 -5.34
CA ILE A 94 5.35 -2.69 -5.97
C ILE A 94 5.13 -2.89 -7.48
N GLY A 95 3.92 -2.58 -7.96
CA GLY A 95 3.58 -2.68 -9.39
C GLY A 95 3.52 -4.11 -9.95
N THR A 96 3.46 -5.15 -9.10
CA THR A 96 3.42 -6.56 -9.56
C THR A 96 2.04 -7.21 -9.54
N GLY A 97 1.03 -6.53 -8.99
CA GLY A 97 -0.20 -7.19 -8.52
C GLY A 97 0.02 -8.01 -7.25
N THR A 98 -1.07 -8.51 -6.66
CA THR A 98 -1.09 -9.11 -5.31
C THR A 98 -2.00 -10.33 -5.19
N ILE A 99 -1.72 -11.18 -4.20
CA ILE A 99 -2.65 -12.19 -3.66
C ILE A 99 -2.96 -11.78 -2.21
N SER A 100 -4.22 -11.73 -1.80
CA SER A 100 -4.56 -11.35 -0.43
C SER A 100 -4.64 -12.57 0.50
N LEU A 101 -3.92 -12.54 1.62
CA LEU A 101 -4.11 -13.50 2.71
C LEU A 101 -5.29 -13.03 3.59
N GLY A 102 -6.32 -13.87 3.69
CA GLY A 102 -7.50 -13.62 4.50
C GLY A 102 -7.37 -14.05 5.95
N GLY A 103 -8.23 -13.52 6.82
CA GLY A 103 -8.16 -13.73 8.28
C GLY A 103 -8.28 -15.20 8.74
N ARG A 104 -8.82 -16.10 7.92
CA ARG A 104 -8.89 -17.55 8.25
C ARG A 104 -7.62 -18.32 7.84
N GLY A 105 -6.66 -17.68 7.17
CA GLY A 105 -5.51 -18.33 6.53
C GLY A 105 -5.70 -18.62 5.03
N GLN A 106 -6.84 -18.25 4.45
CA GLN A 106 -7.15 -18.53 3.03
C GLN A 106 -6.49 -17.52 2.09
N LEU A 107 -6.06 -17.95 0.90
CA LEU A 107 -5.69 -17.02 -0.18
C LEU A 107 -6.94 -16.59 -0.95
N ARG A 108 -7.18 -15.28 -1.03
CA ARG A 108 -8.26 -14.65 -1.81
C ARG A 108 -7.75 -13.47 -2.64
N ASP A 109 -8.63 -12.88 -3.43
CA ASP A 109 -8.38 -11.65 -4.20
C ASP A 109 -7.08 -11.72 -5.01
N TRP A 110 -7.11 -12.50 -6.10
CA TRP A 110 -5.96 -12.79 -6.96
C TRP A 110 -5.81 -11.71 -8.05
N GLU A 111 -5.15 -10.61 -7.68
CA GLU A 111 -4.98 -9.39 -8.46
C GLU A 111 -3.64 -9.35 -9.24
N ILE A 112 -3.11 -10.53 -9.57
CA ILE A 112 -1.81 -10.71 -10.24
C ILE A 112 -1.83 -10.45 -11.77
N PHE A 113 -3.00 -10.11 -12.31
CA PHE A 113 -3.25 -9.92 -13.75
C PHE A 113 -3.18 -8.46 -14.20
N ASN A 114 -2.35 -7.65 -13.54
CA ASN A 114 -2.17 -6.21 -13.84
C ASN A 114 -3.46 -5.35 -13.70
N ARG A 115 -4.44 -5.78 -12.90
CA ARG A 115 -5.67 -5.03 -12.58
C ARG A 115 -6.27 -5.45 -11.22
N PRO A 116 -7.09 -4.59 -10.57
CA PRO A 116 -7.86 -4.99 -9.40
C PRO A 116 -8.76 -6.19 -9.67
N GLY A 117 -8.92 -7.03 -8.65
CA GLY A 117 -9.51 -8.36 -8.75
C GLY A 117 -10.06 -8.87 -7.42
N LYS A 118 -10.73 -8.00 -6.66
CA LYS A 118 -11.46 -8.42 -5.45
C LYS A 118 -12.54 -9.42 -5.84
N GLY A 119 -12.67 -10.48 -5.04
CA GLY A 119 -13.53 -11.62 -5.35
C GLY A 119 -12.96 -12.63 -6.36
N ILE A 120 -11.88 -12.32 -7.11
CA ILE A 120 -11.21 -13.34 -7.93
C ILE A 120 -10.56 -14.37 -7.00
N ASN A 121 -11.01 -15.61 -7.10
CA ASN A 121 -10.49 -16.75 -6.36
C ASN A 121 -10.29 -17.91 -7.34
N PHE A 122 -9.17 -18.64 -7.25
CA PHE A 122 -8.89 -19.77 -8.14
C PHE A 122 -9.59 -21.04 -7.62
N PRO A 123 -10.10 -21.92 -8.51
CA PRO A 123 -10.85 -23.08 -8.10
C PRO A 123 -9.90 -24.17 -7.58
N PHE A 124 -10.27 -24.83 -6.48
CA PHE A 124 -9.47 -25.89 -5.85
C PHE A 124 -8.04 -25.48 -5.46
N THR A 125 -7.81 -24.17 -5.25
CA THR A 125 -6.54 -23.62 -4.79
C THR A 125 -6.57 -23.45 -3.28
N PHE A 126 -5.83 -24.28 -2.55
CA PHE A 126 -5.80 -24.32 -1.08
C PHE A 126 -4.56 -25.06 -0.59
N PHE A 127 -4.22 -24.90 0.69
CA PHE A 127 -3.20 -25.71 1.37
C PHE A 127 -3.86 -26.67 2.35
N ALA A 128 -3.30 -27.86 2.51
CA ALA A 128 -3.78 -28.87 3.45
C ALA A 128 -2.63 -29.61 4.16
N LEU A 129 -2.94 -30.17 5.33
CA LEU A 129 -2.02 -30.91 6.17
C LEU A 129 -2.58 -32.31 6.45
N TYR A 130 -1.83 -33.33 6.07
CA TYR A 130 -1.98 -34.71 6.55
C TYR A 130 -1.13 -34.91 7.81
N ILE A 131 -1.64 -35.70 8.76
CA ILE A 131 -0.96 -36.04 10.01
C ILE A 131 -1.18 -37.52 10.35
N GLU A 132 -0.10 -38.28 10.55
CA GLU A 132 -0.13 -39.63 11.13
C GLU A 132 0.49 -39.59 12.54
N SER A 133 -0.31 -39.95 13.55
CA SER A 133 0.07 -39.94 14.96
C SER A 133 -0.57 -41.11 15.70
N ASP A 134 0.24 -41.99 16.28
CA ASP A 134 -0.19 -43.14 17.09
C ASP A 134 -1.24 -44.04 16.40
N GLY A 135 -1.04 -44.30 15.10
CA GLY A 135 -1.96 -45.08 14.25
C GLY A 135 -3.24 -44.34 13.83
N ARG A 136 -3.48 -43.11 14.30
CA ARG A 136 -4.57 -42.25 13.85
C ARG A 136 -4.09 -41.36 12.70
N ARG A 137 -4.97 -41.15 11.73
CA ARG A 137 -4.76 -40.27 10.57
C ARG A 137 -5.72 -39.09 10.62
N PHE A 138 -5.22 -37.92 10.25
CA PHE A 138 -6.00 -36.69 10.16
C PHE A 138 -5.63 -35.99 8.85
N SER A 139 -6.62 -35.37 8.22
CA SER A 139 -6.38 -34.40 7.14
C SER A 139 -7.20 -33.13 7.42
N ARG A 140 -6.63 -31.99 7.07
CA ARG A 140 -7.21 -30.65 7.30
C ARG A 140 -6.80 -29.69 6.19
N VAL A 141 -7.72 -28.89 5.66
CA VAL A 141 -7.37 -27.65 4.96
C VAL A 141 -6.78 -26.68 5.98
N LEU A 142 -5.71 -25.97 5.63
CA LEU A 142 -4.97 -25.03 6.47
C LEU A 142 -5.65 -23.66 6.51
N GLU A 143 -6.92 -23.70 6.92
CA GLU A 143 -7.78 -22.56 7.20
C GLU A 143 -8.62 -22.85 8.44
N SER A 144 -9.21 -21.85 9.07
CA SER A 144 -10.31 -22.06 10.03
C SER A 144 -11.64 -22.42 9.34
N GLU A 145 -12.64 -22.78 10.15
CA GLU A 145 -14.04 -22.94 9.74
C GLU A 145 -14.57 -21.74 8.92
N LEU A 146 -15.53 -22.02 8.04
CA LEU A 146 -16.21 -20.99 7.22
C LEU A 146 -17.10 -20.11 8.10
N PHE A 147 -17.39 -18.89 7.67
CA PHE A 147 -18.30 -18.00 8.38
C PHE A 147 -19.75 -18.20 7.98
N ALA A 148 -20.66 -18.09 8.96
CA ALA A 148 -22.08 -17.95 8.71
C ALA A 148 -22.41 -16.57 8.08
N PRO A 149 -23.48 -16.46 7.26
CA PRO A 149 -24.45 -17.50 6.91
C PRO A 149 -23.92 -18.52 5.87
N TYR A 150 -24.26 -19.79 6.07
CA TYR A 150 -23.86 -20.90 5.18
C TYR A 150 -24.73 -21.00 3.91
N THR A 151 -24.98 -19.85 3.28
CA THR A 151 -25.90 -19.67 2.15
C THR A 151 -25.18 -19.52 0.82
N GLY A 152 -25.72 -20.17 -0.21
CA GLY A 152 -25.37 -19.98 -1.62
C GLY A 152 -26.44 -20.65 -2.49
N ALA A 153 -26.54 -20.28 -3.77
CA ALA A 153 -27.65 -20.69 -4.65
C ALA A 153 -27.85 -22.23 -4.73
N HIS A 154 -26.76 -22.98 -4.61
CA HIS A 154 -26.75 -24.45 -4.52
C HIS A 154 -25.88 -24.92 -3.34
N GLY A 155 -25.92 -24.18 -2.23
CA GLY A 155 -24.92 -24.28 -1.15
C GLY A 155 -23.62 -23.53 -1.48
N TYR A 156 -22.56 -23.77 -0.72
CA TYR A 156 -21.24 -23.19 -0.98
C TYR A 156 -20.59 -23.85 -2.22
N PRO A 157 -20.02 -23.08 -3.16
CA PRO A 157 -19.29 -23.60 -4.32
C PRO A 157 -18.20 -24.62 -3.95
N ARG A 158 -18.25 -25.80 -4.60
CA ARG A 158 -17.29 -26.92 -4.39
C ARG A 158 -15.83 -26.52 -4.57
N GLN A 159 -15.60 -25.48 -5.36
CA GLN A 159 -14.30 -24.96 -5.75
C GLN A 159 -13.56 -24.28 -4.59
N MET A 160 -14.28 -23.81 -3.57
CA MET A 160 -13.70 -23.36 -2.29
C MET A 160 -13.48 -24.52 -1.30
N VAL A 161 -13.67 -25.77 -1.76
CA VAL A 161 -13.59 -27.03 -1.00
C VAL A 161 -14.30 -27.02 0.37
N PRO A 162 -15.55 -26.51 0.47
CA PRO A 162 -16.20 -26.19 1.75
C PRO A 162 -16.46 -27.41 2.63
N GLY A 163 -16.68 -28.59 2.04
CA GLY A 163 -16.93 -29.85 2.76
C GLY A 163 -15.68 -30.58 3.28
N LEU A 164 -14.46 -30.10 2.96
CA LEU A 164 -13.25 -30.70 3.51
C LEU A 164 -13.02 -30.24 4.96
N PRO A 165 -12.56 -31.13 5.87
CA PRO A 165 -12.26 -30.78 7.26
C PRO A 165 -11.25 -29.62 7.39
N ARG A 166 -11.43 -28.75 8.40
CA ARG A 166 -10.64 -27.52 8.62
C ARG A 166 -10.23 -27.40 10.08
N PHE A 167 -9.33 -26.47 10.40
CA PHE A 167 -9.05 -26.13 11.79
C PHE A 167 -10.27 -25.41 12.39
N ARG A 168 -10.51 -25.56 13.70
CA ARG A 168 -11.67 -24.93 14.35
C ARG A 168 -11.48 -23.41 14.48
N HIS A 169 -10.26 -22.97 14.78
CA HIS A 169 -9.97 -21.58 15.09
C HIS A 169 -8.74 -21.06 14.33
N ALA A 170 -8.84 -19.81 13.87
CA ALA A 170 -7.72 -19.00 13.43
C ALA A 170 -7.55 -17.82 14.40
N THR A 171 -6.31 -17.33 14.51
CA THR A 171 -5.97 -16.05 15.15
C THR A 171 -5.00 -15.34 14.21
N PHE A 172 -5.37 -14.13 13.76
CA PHE A 172 -4.61 -13.40 12.75
C PHE A 172 -3.86 -12.21 13.35
N ARG A 173 -2.60 -12.03 12.97
CA ARG A 173 -1.76 -10.90 13.34
C ARG A 173 -1.21 -10.26 12.06
N GLY A 174 -1.74 -9.08 11.73
CA GLY A 174 -1.14 -8.19 10.75
C GLY A 174 -0.13 -7.28 11.44
N GLU A 175 1.13 -7.32 11.01
CA GLU A 175 2.15 -6.35 11.40
C GLU A 175 2.92 -6.00 10.11
N TYR A 176 2.26 -5.23 9.22
CA TYR A 176 2.73 -5.05 7.83
C TYR A 176 4.17 -4.53 7.79
N PRO A 177 5.11 -5.21 7.09
CA PRO A 177 4.93 -6.11 5.94
C PRO A 177 4.78 -7.61 6.24
N LEU A 178 4.62 -8.01 7.50
CA LEU A 178 4.50 -9.42 7.92
C LEU A 178 3.06 -9.78 8.34
N ALA A 179 2.61 -10.98 8.01
CA ALA A 179 1.37 -11.56 8.52
C ALA A 179 1.66 -12.90 9.22
N GLN A 180 0.93 -13.19 10.30
CA GLN A 180 0.93 -14.48 10.98
C GLN A 180 -0.49 -14.97 11.21
N VAL A 181 -0.74 -16.25 10.94
CA VAL A 181 -2.03 -16.93 11.19
C VAL A 181 -1.78 -18.18 12.01
N GLU A 182 -2.24 -18.19 13.25
CA GLU A 182 -2.20 -19.34 14.15
C GLU A 182 -3.48 -20.17 13.97
N LEU A 183 -3.33 -21.44 13.61
CA LEU A 183 -4.41 -22.39 13.37
C LEU A 183 -4.44 -23.45 14.47
N THR A 184 -5.60 -23.62 15.11
CA THR A 184 -5.78 -24.56 16.22
C THR A 184 -7.08 -25.37 16.11
N ASP A 185 -7.00 -26.63 16.53
CA ASP A 185 -8.11 -27.56 16.66
C ASP A 185 -7.76 -28.52 17.82
N PRO A 186 -8.49 -28.52 18.95
CA PRO A 186 -8.21 -29.37 20.11
C PRO A 186 -8.18 -30.89 19.84
N ASP A 187 -8.72 -31.36 18.71
CA ASP A 187 -8.73 -32.78 18.35
C ASP A 187 -7.43 -33.24 17.64
N LEU A 188 -6.53 -32.30 17.32
CA LEU A 188 -5.30 -32.56 16.55
C LEU A 188 -4.05 -32.65 17.43
N PRO A 189 -3.07 -33.50 17.07
CA PRO A 189 -1.79 -33.61 17.77
C PRO A 189 -0.78 -32.49 17.44
N VAL A 190 -1.21 -31.40 16.77
CA VAL A 190 -0.34 -30.31 16.30
C VAL A 190 -0.96 -28.93 16.51
N SER A 191 -0.10 -27.91 16.61
CA SER A 191 -0.45 -26.51 16.33
C SER A 191 0.29 -26.04 15.08
N VAL A 192 -0.35 -25.20 14.25
CA VAL A 192 0.26 -24.68 13.02
C VAL A 192 0.26 -23.15 13.03
N THR A 193 1.38 -22.55 12.63
CA THR A 193 1.46 -21.11 12.35
C THR A 193 1.90 -20.92 10.91
N LEU A 194 1.07 -20.27 10.09
CA LEU A 194 1.51 -19.70 8.82
C LEU A 194 2.14 -18.33 9.11
N GLU A 195 3.38 -18.11 8.72
CA GLU A 195 3.95 -16.78 8.57
C GLU A 195 4.08 -16.46 7.08
N ALA A 196 3.58 -15.29 6.65
CA ALA A 196 3.50 -14.90 5.26
C ALA A 196 3.98 -13.46 5.03
N PHE A 197 4.71 -13.23 3.95
CA PHE A 197 5.19 -11.90 3.56
C PHE A 197 5.58 -11.79 2.08
N ASN A 198 5.79 -10.56 1.61
CA ASN A 198 6.60 -10.25 0.44
C ASN A 198 7.69 -9.25 0.90
N PRO A 199 8.96 -9.36 0.45
CA PRO A 199 10.03 -8.47 0.91
C PRO A 199 9.68 -6.98 0.78
N PHE A 200 9.95 -6.20 1.83
CA PHE A 200 9.60 -4.78 1.89
C PHE A 200 10.72 -4.02 2.60
N ILE A 201 11.51 -3.32 1.81
CA ILE A 201 12.78 -2.74 2.23
C ILE A 201 12.74 -1.26 1.81
N PRO A 202 12.29 -0.34 2.68
CA PRO A 202 12.25 1.08 2.36
C PRO A 202 13.62 1.61 1.89
N GLY A 203 13.60 2.40 0.82
CA GLY A 203 14.79 2.82 0.06
C GLY A 203 15.25 1.84 -1.03
N ASP A 204 14.78 0.59 -1.05
CA ASP A 204 15.07 -0.44 -2.05
C ASP A 204 13.77 -0.86 -2.76
N ALA A 205 13.39 -0.08 -3.76
CA ALA A 205 12.20 -0.32 -4.59
C ALA A 205 12.30 -1.63 -5.39
N GLU A 206 13.50 -1.97 -5.87
CA GLU A 206 13.79 -3.17 -6.66
C GLU A 206 13.49 -4.45 -5.89
N ASN A 207 13.99 -4.58 -4.68
CA ASN A 207 13.73 -5.77 -3.87
C ASN A 207 12.36 -5.76 -3.20
N SER A 208 11.69 -4.60 -3.19
CA SER A 208 10.28 -4.46 -2.82
C SER A 208 9.30 -4.66 -3.99
N SER A 209 9.79 -4.89 -5.22
CA SER A 209 8.98 -5.12 -6.44
C SER A 209 9.09 -6.56 -6.97
N LEU A 210 9.20 -7.54 -6.08
CA LEU A 210 9.27 -8.96 -6.46
C LEU A 210 7.84 -9.56 -6.59
N PRO A 211 7.47 -10.19 -7.72
CA PRO A 211 6.13 -10.77 -7.93
C PRO A 211 6.00 -12.12 -7.22
N ALA A 212 5.88 -12.09 -5.89
CA ALA A 212 5.96 -13.26 -5.03
C ALA A 212 5.13 -13.18 -3.74
N ALA A 213 4.77 -14.33 -3.21
CA ALA A 213 4.28 -14.52 -1.84
C ALA A 213 5.12 -15.61 -1.16
N VAL A 214 5.78 -15.26 -0.05
CA VAL A 214 6.50 -16.20 0.81
C VAL A 214 5.52 -16.77 1.83
N LEU A 215 5.43 -18.10 1.93
CA LEU A 215 4.59 -18.82 2.88
C LEU A 215 5.47 -19.78 3.70
N LYS A 216 5.53 -19.60 5.02
CA LYS A 216 6.26 -20.47 5.95
C LYS A 216 5.29 -21.14 6.90
N TYR A 217 5.05 -22.43 6.70
CA TYR A 217 4.22 -23.23 7.59
C TYR A 217 5.08 -23.84 8.70
N ARG A 218 5.00 -23.25 9.89
CA ARG A 218 5.57 -23.79 11.13
C ARG A 218 4.60 -24.78 11.74
N ILE A 219 5.00 -26.04 11.87
CA ILE A 219 4.17 -27.13 12.40
C ILE A 219 4.86 -27.68 13.63
N LYS A 220 4.17 -27.65 14.78
CA LYS A 220 4.69 -28.12 16.06
C LYS A 220 3.92 -29.35 16.53
N ASN A 221 4.66 -30.40 16.87
CA ASN A 221 4.14 -31.62 17.48
C ASN A 221 3.83 -31.37 18.97
N LEU A 222 2.59 -31.62 19.38
CA LEU A 222 2.12 -31.44 20.75
C LEU A 222 2.17 -32.74 21.58
N THR A 223 2.66 -33.83 21.00
CA THR A 223 2.64 -35.17 21.61
C THR A 223 4.01 -35.61 22.15
N GLY A 224 3.99 -36.60 23.05
CA GLY A 224 5.18 -37.31 23.53
C GLY A 224 5.71 -38.41 22.61
N LYS A 225 5.29 -38.45 21.34
CA LYS A 225 5.72 -39.42 20.32
C LYS A 225 6.17 -38.69 19.05
N GLU A 226 6.88 -39.39 18.18
CA GLU A 226 7.12 -38.92 16.81
C GLU A 226 5.81 -38.92 16.00
N ILE A 227 5.65 -37.95 15.11
CA ILE A 227 4.54 -37.88 14.14
C ILE A 227 5.08 -37.69 12.72
N LYS A 228 4.34 -38.20 11.72
CA LYS A 228 4.59 -37.91 10.31
C LYS A 228 3.58 -36.87 9.83
N ILE A 229 4.00 -35.94 8.98
CA ILE A 229 3.10 -34.98 8.34
C ILE A 229 3.41 -34.81 6.86
N THR A 230 2.41 -34.39 6.09
CA THR A 230 2.59 -33.87 4.73
C THR A 230 1.81 -32.58 4.58
N LEU A 231 2.52 -31.49 4.29
CA LEU A 231 1.93 -30.22 3.86
C LEU A 231 1.76 -30.26 2.34
N THR A 232 0.54 -30.18 1.82
CA THR A 232 0.28 -30.07 0.38
C THR A 232 -0.26 -28.69 0.01
N GLY A 233 0.23 -28.12 -1.09
CA GLY A 233 -0.37 -26.97 -1.76
C GLY A 233 -1.00 -27.40 -3.07
N SER A 234 -2.30 -27.17 -3.21
CA SER A 234 -3.07 -27.36 -4.44
C SER A 234 -3.29 -26.01 -5.13
N MET A 235 -3.15 -25.95 -6.45
CA MET A 235 -3.33 -24.71 -7.23
C MET A 235 -3.76 -24.98 -8.67
N ALA A 236 -4.80 -24.29 -9.13
CA ALA A 236 -5.20 -24.28 -10.53
C ALA A 236 -4.30 -23.39 -11.39
N ASN A 237 -4.03 -23.80 -12.62
CA ASN A 237 -3.26 -23.02 -13.59
C ASN A 237 -4.11 -21.87 -14.18
N PRO A 238 -3.78 -20.59 -13.94
CA PRO A 238 -4.57 -19.46 -14.42
C PRO A 238 -4.14 -18.93 -15.80
N VAL A 239 -3.10 -19.49 -16.44
CA VAL A 239 -2.54 -18.89 -17.66
C VAL A 239 -3.55 -19.01 -18.80
N GLY A 240 -3.90 -17.89 -19.43
CA GLY A 240 -5.07 -17.78 -20.31
C GLY A 240 -6.22 -16.95 -19.73
N PHE A 241 -6.22 -16.65 -18.43
CA PHE A 241 -7.07 -15.64 -17.82
C PHE A 241 -6.35 -14.29 -17.70
N ASP A 242 -7.07 -13.17 -17.87
CA ASP A 242 -6.53 -11.79 -17.86
C ASP A 242 -7.13 -10.93 -16.72
N GLY A 243 -7.84 -11.54 -15.77
CA GLY A 243 -8.53 -10.83 -14.69
C GLY A 243 -9.98 -10.41 -14.98
N LEU A 244 -10.46 -10.53 -16.23
CA LEU A 244 -11.85 -10.17 -16.59
C LEU A 244 -12.83 -11.33 -16.38
N GLY A 245 -13.89 -11.08 -15.61
CA GLY A 245 -14.86 -12.10 -15.22
C GLY A 245 -14.31 -13.08 -14.18
N GLU A 246 -14.92 -14.25 -14.08
CA GLU A 246 -14.71 -15.19 -12.97
C GLU A 246 -13.88 -16.43 -13.36
N PHE A 247 -12.89 -16.77 -12.53
CA PHE A 247 -12.18 -18.05 -12.59
C PHE A 247 -12.78 -19.04 -11.57
N ASN A 248 -14.10 -19.24 -11.60
CA ASN A 248 -14.82 -20.09 -10.64
C ASN A 248 -14.96 -21.56 -11.08
N SER A 249 -14.27 -21.97 -12.15
CA SER A 249 -14.40 -23.28 -12.80
C SER A 249 -13.11 -23.65 -13.53
N LEU A 250 -12.81 -24.96 -13.60
CA LEU A 250 -11.73 -25.48 -14.46
C LEU A 250 -12.10 -25.45 -15.95
N SER A 251 -13.39 -25.43 -16.28
CA SER A 251 -13.89 -25.31 -17.64
C SER A 251 -14.26 -23.85 -17.92
N ASN A 252 -13.50 -23.19 -18.78
CA ASN A 252 -13.72 -21.83 -19.28
C ASN A 252 -13.03 -21.69 -20.67
N PRO A 253 -13.71 -21.18 -21.73
CA PRO A 253 -13.16 -21.05 -23.09
C PRO A 253 -11.81 -20.34 -23.23
N VAL A 254 -11.41 -19.50 -22.28
CA VAL A 254 -10.10 -18.82 -22.33
C VAL A 254 -8.94 -19.81 -22.17
N PHE A 255 -9.10 -20.85 -21.34
CA PHE A 255 -8.08 -21.87 -21.07
C PHE A 255 -7.90 -22.89 -22.19
N GLY A 256 -6.83 -23.67 -22.12
CA GLY A 256 -6.48 -24.70 -23.09
C GLY A 256 -4.97 -24.80 -23.26
N GLN A 257 -4.48 -26.01 -23.53
CA GLN A 257 -3.07 -26.33 -23.63
C GLN A 257 -2.24 -25.91 -22.39
N ASN A 258 -2.87 -25.81 -21.22
CA ASN A 258 -2.23 -25.51 -19.94
C ASN A 258 -1.35 -26.69 -19.51
N ILE A 259 -0.18 -26.40 -18.95
CA ILE A 259 0.80 -27.40 -18.48
C ILE A 259 1.36 -26.96 -17.13
N ASN A 260 1.47 -27.95 -16.24
CA ASN A 260 1.94 -27.81 -14.87
C ASN A 260 3.24 -28.62 -14.72
N ARG A 261 4.33 -28.14 -15.34
CA ARG A 261 5.61 -28.88 -15.38
C ARG A 261 6.18 -29.00 -13.97
N LEU A 262 6.53 -30.21 -13.57
CA LEU A 262 7.38 -30.42 -12.39
C LEU A 262 8.84 -30.09 -12.74
N ILE A 263 9.51 -29.35 -11.84
CA ILE A 263 10.94 -29.06 -11.92
C ILE A 263 11.59 -29.54 -10.62
N LYS A 264 12.78 -30.12 -10.73
CA LYS A 264 13.57 -30.68 -9.62
C LYS A 264 14.98 -30.11 -9.62
N GLY A 265 15.48 -29.73 -8.45
CA GLY A 265 16.78 -29.09 -8.27
C GLY A 265 16.91 -28.46 -6.88
N PRO A 266 17.87 -27.52 -6.69
CA PRO A 266 17.98 -26.73 -5.46
C PRO A 266 16.69 -25.99 -5.10
N VAL A 267 15.95 -25.56 -6.13
CA VAL A 267 14.53 -25.21 -6.07
C VAL A 267 13.76 -26.29 -6.85
N SER A 268 12.68 -26.79 -6.25
CA SER A 268 11.81 -27.82 -6.81
C SER A 268 10.33 -27.43 -6.69
N GLY A 269 9.46 -27.94 -7.56
CA GLY A 269 8.03 -27.62 -7.53
C GLY A 269 7.37 -27.57 -8.91
N LEU A 270 6.19 -26.94 -8.99
CA LEU A 270 5.36 -26.88 -10.18
C LEU A 270 5.47 -25.51 -10.87
N TYR A 271 5.65 -25.54 -12.18
CA TYR A 271 5.74 -24.39 -13.08
C TYR A 271 4.57 -24.41 -14.08
N PHE A 272 3.74 -23.39 -14.02
CA PHE A 272 2.44 -23.30 -14.67
C PHE A 272 2.52 -22.35 -15.86
N TYR A 273 2.22 -22.86 -17.06
CA TYR A 273 2.16 -22.10 -18.31
C TYR A 273 1.07 -22.66 -19.25
N SER A 274 0.92 -22.09 -20.44
CA SER A 274 0.09 -22.64 -21.53
C SER A 274 0.81 -22.55 -22.88
N LYS A 275 0.54 -23.49 -23.79
CA LYS A 275 0.97 -23.43 -25.21
C LYS A 275 -0.03 -22.71 -26.11
N LYS A 276 -1.25 -22.40 -25.65
CA LYS A 276 -2.32 -21.72 -26.41
C LYS A 276 -2.13 -20.21 -26.49
N VAL A 277 -1.54 -19.62 -25.46
CA VAL A 277 -1.51 -18.16 -25.28
C VAL A 277 -0.25 -17.56 -25.91
N ALA A 278 -0.42 -16.66 -26.89
CA ALA A 278 0.68 -15.98 -27.55
C ALA A 278 1.36 -14.95 -26.61
N PRO A 279 2.70 -14.75 -26.66
CA PRO A 279 3.43 -13.86 -25.75
C PRO A 279 2.95 -12.40 -25.69
N SER A 280 2.29 -11.90 -26.73
CA SER A 280 1.72 -10.55 -26.80
C SER A 280 0.27 -10.43 -26.29
N ALA A 281 -0.36 -11.53 -25.89
CA ALA A 281 -1.74 -11.50 -25.41
C ALA A 281 -1.81 -11.01 -23.94
N PRO A 282 -2.84 -10.26 -23.53
CA PRO A 282 -3.02 -9.82 -22.13
C PRO A 282 -2.99 -10.96 -21.11
N ALA A 283 -3.57 -12.10 -21.49
CA ALA A 283 -3.64 -13.31 -20.68
C ALA A 283 -2.33 -14.14 -20.64
N TYR A 284 -1.26 -13.67 -21.30
CA TYR A 284 0.03 -14.35 -21.29
C TYR A 284 0.72 -14.16 -19.94
N GLY A 285 1.30 -15.24 -19.44
CA GLY A 285 2.08 -15.22 -18.23
C GLY A 285 2.46 -16.61 -17.76
N THR A 286 3.05 -16.66 -16.58
CA THR A 286 3.49 -17.88 -15.90
C THR A 286 3.30 -17.73 -14.40
N LEU A 287 3.17 -18.86 -13.71
CA LEU A 287 3.03 -18.95 -12.26
C LEU A 287 3.90 -20.12 -11.77
N ALA A 288 4.34 -20.11 -10.51
CA ALA A 288 5.02 -21.24 -9.91
C ALA A 288 4.58 -21.45 -8.45
N LEU A 289 4.55 -22.71 -8.01
CA LEU A 289 4.47 -23.13 -6.61
C LEU A 289 5.72 -23.95 -6.32
N SER A 290 6.62 -23.43 -5.48
CA SER A 290 7.99 -23.93 -5.37
C SER A 290 8.51 -23.97 -3.93
N THR A 291 9.52 -24.82 -3.71
CA THR A 291 10.16 -25.06 -2.41
C THR A 291 11.63 -25.43 -2.57
N THR A 292 12.41 -25.26 -1.51
CA THR A 292 13.75 -25.83 -1.33
C THR A 292 13.72 -27.16 -0.54
N TRP A 293 12.54 -27.61 -0.12
CA TRP A 293 12.37 -28.88 0.60
C TRP A 293 12.59 -30.09 -0.32
N SER A 294 13.33 -31.09 0.15
CA SER A 294 13.81 -32.19 -0.68
C SER A 294 12.91 -33.44 -0.70
N ASP A 295 12.19 -33.74 0.39
CA ASP A 295 11.31 -34.92 0.43
C ASP A 295 9.89 -34.55 0.00
N LEU A 296 9.59 -34.83 -1.25
CA LEU A 296 8.41 -34.36 -1.95
C LEU A 296 7.47 -35.49 -2.38
N THR A 297 6.22 -35.13 -2.60
CA THR A 297 5.22 -35.90 -3.33
C THR A 297 4.36 -34.93 -4.15
N TYR A 298 3.79 -35.34 -5.29
CA TYR A 298 3.22 -34.37 -6.23
C TYR A 298 2.23 -35.00 -7.22
N VAL A 299 1.44 -34.14 -7.86
CA VAL A 299 0.82 -34.41 -9.17
C VAL A 299 0.93 -33.16 -10.04
N SER A 300 1.35 -33.30 -11.30
CA SER A 300 1.32 -32.19 -12.26
C SER A 300 -0.12 -31.74 -12.53
N HIS A 301 -1.01 -32.68 -12.81
CA HIS A 301 -2.46 -32.44 -12.94
C HIS A 301 -3.27 -33.44 -12.11
N TRP A 302 -4.43 -33.01 -11.61
CA TRP A 302 -5.46 -33.90 -11.07
C TRP A 302 -6.08 -34.77 -12.18
N VAL A 303 -6.73 -35.88 -11.80
CA VAL A 303 -7.50 -36.69 -12.76
C VAL A 303 -8.54 -35.81 -13.44
N ARG A 304 -8.52 -35.75 -14.79
CA ARG A 304 -9.46 -34.96 -15.58
C ARG A 304 -10.84 -35.64 -15.67
N GLY A 305 -11.50 -35.76 -14.52
CA GLY A 305 -12.86 -36.28 -14.39
C GLY A 305 -13.91 -35.44 -15.10
N GLU A 306 -15.11 -35.99 -15.20
CA GLU A 306 -16.28 -35.36 -15.84
C GLU A 306 -17.21 -34.70 -14.81
N TRP A 307 -17.19 -35.15 -13.54
CA TRP A 307 -18.14 -34.68 -12.52
C TRP A 307 -17.47 -34.29 -11.19
N TRP A 308 -17.56 -35.09 -10.13
CA TRP A 308 -16.95 -34.79 -8.82
C TRP A 308 -15.58 -35.46 -8.61
N ASP A 309 -15.16 -36.23 -9.61
CA ASP A 309 -14.11 -37.25 -9.53
C ASP A 309 -12.73 -36.66 -9.22
N ASP A 310 -12.44 -35.47 -9.74
CA ASP A 310 -11.16 -34.77 -9.63
C ASP A 310 -10.77 -34.46 -8.18
N LEU A 311 -11.65 -33.78 -7.42
CA LEU A 311 -11.45 -33.46 -6.00
C LEU A 311 -11.54 -34.70 -5.12
N GLN A 312 -12.45 -35.64 -5.44
CA GLN A 312 -12.65 -36.86 -4.66
C GLN A 312 -11.39 -37.73 -4.71
N ILE A 313 -10.86 -38.01 -5.91
CA ILE A 313 -9.65 -38.81 -6.10
C ILE A 313 -8.44 -38.14 -5.44
N PHE A 314 -8.27 -36.81 -5.60
CA PHE A 314 -7.18 -36.10 -4.92
C PHE A 314 -7.25 -36.23 -3.39
N TRP A 315 -8.43 -36.04 -2.80
CA TRP A 315 -8.58 -36.07 -1.36
C TRP A 315 -8.50 -37.48 -0.78
N ASP A 316 -9.00 -38.49 -1.49
CA ASP A 316 -8.88 -39.89 -1.08
C ASP A 316 -7.43 -40.39 -1.16
N ASP A 317 -6.67 -40.03 -2.22
CA ASP A 317 -5.22 -40.28 -2.35
C ASP A 317 -4.49 -39.63 -1.15
N PHE A 318 -4.58 -38.31 -1.02
CA PHE A 318 -3.89 -37.53 0.00
C PHE A 318 -4.24 -37.89 1.45
N SER A 319 -5.52 -38.14 1.75
CA SER A 319 -5.95 -38.45 3.12
C SER A 319 -5.75 -39.91 3.53
N SER A 320 -5.47 -40.80 2.57
CA SER A 320 -5.24 -42.22 2.85
C SER A 320 -3.95 -42.47 3.63
N ASP A 321 -2.82 -41.90 3.19
CA ASP A 321 -1.49 -42.10 3.80
C ASP A 321 -0.59 -40.84 3.83
N GLY A 322 -1.06 -39.70 3.29
CA GLY A 322 -0.31 -38.46 3.20
C GLY A 322 0.56 -38.32 1.96
N GLN A 323 0.45 -39.21 0.98
CA GLN A 323 1.17 -39.14 -0.29
C GLN A 323 0.25 -38.70 -1.43
N LEU A 324 0.85 -38.47 -2.60
CA LEU A 324 0.18 -38.31 -3.88
C LEU A 324 0.78 -39.32 -4.85
N SER A 325 0.05 -39.68 -5.90
CA SER A 325 0.48 -40.63 -6.95
C SER A 325 1.82 -40.33 -7.67
N ASN A 326 2.46 -39.18 -7.44
CA ASN A 326 3.77 -38.77 -8.01
C ASN A 326 3.76 -38.66 -9.55
N LEU A 327 2.65 -38.15 -10.08
CA LEU A 327 2.43 -37.98 -11.51
C LEU A 327 3.26 -36.82 -12.09
N GLU A 328 4.14 -37.13 -13.04
CA GLU A 328 5.07 -36.21 -13.71
C GLU A 328 4.74 -36.11 -15.21
N ALA A 329 3.49 -35.76 -15.52
CA ALA A 329 2.99 -35.62 -16.88
C ALA A 329 2.99 -34.15 -17.37
N GLU A 330 3.44 -33.92 -18.61
CA GLU A 330 3.36 -32.64 -19.32
C GLU A 330 2.32 -32.64 -20.45
N ASP A 331 1.26 -33.44 -20.31
CA ASP A 331 0.18 -33.52 -21.28
C ASP A 331 -0.70 -32.24 -21.18
N PRO A 332 -0.89 -31.49 -22.28
CA PRO A 332 -1.60 -30.22 -22.21
C PRO A 332 -3.09 -30.39 -21.89
N SER A 333 -3.66 -29.46 -21.14
CA SER A 333 -5.11 -29.42 -20.90
C SER A 333 -5.90 -29.35 -22.21
N PRO A 334 -7.09 -29.97 -22.29
CA PRO A 334 -8.01 -29.79 -23.42
C PRO A 334 -8.40 -28.32 -23.61
N ASP A 335 -8.65 -27.90 -24.84
CA ASP A 335 -9.11 -26.54 -25.12
C ASP A 335 -10.46 -26.25 -24.43
N GLY A 336 -10.54 -25.11 -23.74
CA GLY A 336 -11.65 -24.75 -22.87
C GLY A 336 -11.57 -25.31 -21.45
N ARG A 337 -10.48 -26.01 -21.08
CA ARG A 337 -10.22 -26.53 -19.72
C ARG A 337 -8.82 -26.14 -19.24
N THR A 338 -8.66 -25.96 -17.93
CA THR A 338 -7.36 -25.87 -17.23
C THR A 338 -7.26 -26.94 -16.13
N ASP A 339 -6.06 -27.14 -15.59
CA ASP A 339 -5.73 -28.21 -14.65
C ASP A 339 -5.24 -27.70 -13.29
N VAL A 340 -5.51 -28.48 -12.25
CA VAL A 340 -5.03 -28.28 -10.88
C VAL A 340 -3.80 -29.14 -10.65
N GLY A 341 -2.70 -28.53 -10.23
CA GLY A 341 -1.50 -29.24 -9.76
C GLY A 341 -1.41 -29.26 -8.25
N SER A 342 -0.63 -30.19 -7.68
CA SER A 342 -0.39 -30.21 -6.24
C SER A 342 1.03 -30.64 -5.87
N LEU A 343 1.58 -29.96 -4.86
CA LEU A 343 2.95 -30.16 -4.35
C LEU A 343 2.91 -30.40 -2.83
N GLY A 344 3.27 -31.62 -2.43
CA GLY A 344 3.38 -32.09 -1.06
C GLY A 344 4.82 -32.12 -0.53
N LEU A 345 5.02 -31.58 0.67
CA LEU A 345 6.27 -31.57 1.44
C LEU A 345 6.09 -32.50 2.64
N LYS A 346 6.83 -33.61 2.67
CA LYS A 346 6.75 -34.62 3.73
C LYS A 346 7.78 -34.32 4.82
N ALA A 347 7.39 -34.49 6.08
CA ALA A 347 8.30 -34.36 7.22
C ALA A 347 7.96 -35.32 8.36
N VAL A 348 8.96 -35.58 9.21
CA VAL A 348 8.82 -36.34 10.45
C VAL A 348 9.22 -35.42 11.59
N ILE A 349 8.35 -35.25 12.58
CA ILE A 349 8.54 -34.31 13.69
C ILE A 349 8.70 -35.11 14.99
N PRO A 350 9.84 -35.01 15.70
CA PRO A 350 10.05 -35.71 16.97
C PRO A 350 9.10 -35.19 18.06
N ALA A 351 9.00 -35.93 19.17
CA ALA A 351 8.17 -35.57 20.32
C ALA A 351 8.44 -34.14 20.82
N GLY A 352 7.39 -33.31 20.92
CA GLY A 352 7.48 -31.90 21.29
C GLY A 352 8.21 -30.97 20.29
N GLY A 353 8.66 -31.51 19.16
CA GLY A 353 9.47 -30.80 18.16
C GLY A 353 8.67 -29.92 17.20
N GLU A 354 9.39 -29.23 16.31
CA GLU A 354 8.84 -28.27 15.34
C GLU A 354 9.58 -28.39 14.00
N VAL A 355 8.87 -28.18 12.89
CA VAL A 355 9.44 -28.03 11.54
C VAL A 355 8.89 -26.77 10.88
N VAL A 356 9.66 -26.14 10.01
CA VAL A 356 9.21 -25.02 9.17
C VAL A 356 9.33 -25.44 7.70
N LEU A 357 8.20 -25.51 7.01
CA LEU A 357 8.12 -25.89 5.60
C LEU A 357 7.91 -24.64 4.73
N PRO A 358 8.88 -24.27 3.87
CA PRO A 358 8.79 -23.09 3.02
C PRO A 358 8.11 -23.40 1.68
N LEU A 359 7.18 -22.53 1.28
CA LEU A 359 6.58 -22.51 -0.05
C LEU A 359 6.61 -21.07 -0.59
N LEU A 360 6.95 -20.92 -1.87
CA LEU A 360 6.81 -19.68 -2.61
C LEU A 360 5.73 -19.85 -3.68
N ILE A 361 4.83 -18.87 -3.76
CA ILE A 361 4.05 -18.61 -4.98
C ILE A 361 4.73 -17.45 -5.69
N THR A 362 5.08 -17.60 -6.96
CA THR A 362 5.67 -16.52 -7.79
C THR A 362 4.96 -16.43 -9.12
N TRP A 363 4.87 -15.23 -9.69
CA TRP A 363 4.15 -14.98 -10.94
C TRP A 363 4.94 -14.09 -11.90
N HIS A 364 4.56 -14.14 -13.18
CA HIS A 364 5.06 -13.23 -14.20
C HIS A 364 4.01 -13.10 -15.31
N PHE A 365 3.22 -12.03 -15.26
CA PHE A 365 2.21 -11.63 -16.24
C PHE A 365 2.66 -10.30 -16.85
N PRO A 366 3.39 -10.30 -17.98
CA PRO A 366 4.13 -9.12 -18.43
C PRO A 366 3.28 -8.08 -19.16
N ASN A 367 2.03 -8.37 -19.47
CA ASN A 367 1.20 -7.53 -20.34
C ASN A 367 0.14 -6.79 -19.52
N LEU A 368 0.40 -5.52 -19.23
CA LEU A 368 -0.56 -4.57 -18.68
C LEU A 368 -1.33 -3.93 -19.85
N VAL A 369 -2.63 -4.17 -19.96
CA VAL A 369 -3.48 -3.43 -20.91
C VAL A 369 -3.87 -2.10 -20.27
N ASP A 370 -3.78 -1.02 -21.04
CA ASP A 370 -4.41 0.24 -20.68
C ASP A 370 -5.92 0.16 -20.95
N TYR A 371 -6.68 -0.21 -19.92
CA TYR A 371 -8.14 -0.21 -19.92
C TYR A 371 -8.71 1.04 -19.22
N PHE A 372 -7.86 2.00 -18.85
CA PHE A 372 -8.16 2.99 -17.81
C PHE A 372 -7.86 4.44 -18.22
N ASP A 373 -7.17 4.71 -19.33
CA ASP A 373 -6.82 6.08 -19.70
C ASP A 373 -8.06 7.01 -19.78
N VAL A 374 -7.90 8.22 -19.25
CA VAL A 374 -8.88 9.31 -19.30
C VAL A 374 -9.08 9.84 -20.73
N VAL A 375 -8.09 9.65 -21.62
CA VAL A 375 -8.19 9.92 -23.06
C VAL A 375 -8.49 8.61 -23.79
N SER A 376 -9.72 8.44 -24.23
CA SER A 376 -10.22 7.13 -24.71
C SER A 376 -9.51 6.60 -25.96
N GLU A 377 -8.97 7.45 -26.83
CA GLU A 377 -8.20 6.98 -28.01
C GLU A 377 -6.76 6.55 -27.68
N GLN A 378 -6.36 6.60 -26.40
CA GLN A 378 -5.09 6.06 -25.92
C GLN A 378 -5.23 4.65 -25.32
N GLN A 379 -6.45 4.24 -24.96
CA GLN A 379 -6.74 2.91 -24.39
C GLN A 379 -6.41 1.76 -25.36
N GLY A 380 -6.26 0.55 -24.82
CA GLY A 380 -5.93 -0.66 -25.55
C GLY A 380 -4.43 -0.85 -25.85
N LYS A 381 -3.59 0.15 -25.55
CA LYS A 381 -2.12 0.04 -25.59
C LYS A 381 -1.66 -1.00 -24.53
N ILE A 382 -0.58 -1.72 -24.83
CA ILE A 382 0.05 -2.66 -23.88
C ILE A 382 1.33 -2.03 -23.33
N TYR A 383 1.43 -2.02 -22.01
CA TYR A 383 2.61 -1.65 -21.24
C TYR A 383 3.15 -2.88 -20.50
N HIS A 384 4.36 -2.74 -19.96
CA HIS A 384 5.04 -3.82 -19.24
C HIS A 384 5.42 -3.36 -17.82
N PRO A 385 5.08 -4.13 -16.76
CA PRO A 385 5.51 -3.86 -15.40
C PRO A 385 7.03 -3.89 -15.22
N HIS A 386 7.57 -3.11 -14.29
CA HIS A 386 9.01 -2.91 -14.13
C HIS A 386 9.80 -4.21 -13.89
N TYR A 387 9.23 -5.15 -13.14
CA TYR A 387 9.89 -6.42 -12.80
C TYR A 387 10.23 -7.29 -14.02
N THR A 388 9.57 -7.09 -15.17
CA THR A 388 9.86 -7.83 -16.42
C THR A 388 11.16 -7.38 -17.08
N THR A 389 11.85 -6.35 -16.56
CA THR A 389 13.23 -6.03 -16.93
C THR A 389 14.26 -6.99 -16.31
N ARG A 390 13.88 -7.66 -15.20
CA ARG A 390 14.76 -8.52 -14.38
C ARG A 390 14.45 -10.01 -14.50
N PHE A 391 13.21 -10.36 -14.81
CA PHE A 391 12.73 -11.74 -14.90
C PHE A 391 11.91 -11.93 -16.18
N ASN A 392 12.04 -13.10 -16.81
CA ASN A 392 11.29 -13.45 -18.03
C ASN A 392 10.11 -14.41 -17.74
N ASP A 393 10.09 -15.01 -16.54
CA ASP A 393 9.12 -16.01 -16.10
C ASP A 393 9.11 -16.11 -14.57
N ALA A 394 8.08 -16.77 -14.03
CA ALA A 394 7.87 -16.96 -12.59
C ALA A 394 8.94 -17.85 -11.93
N TRP A 395 9.62 -18.72 -12.69
CA TRP A 395 10.64 -19.61 -12.15
C TRP A 395 11.96 -18.89 -11.89
N GLN A 396 12.31 -17.91 -12.73
CA GLN A 396 13.43 -16.99 -12.50
C GLN A 396 13.22 -16.16 -11.23
N VAL A 397 11.98 -15.72 -10.97
CA VAL A 397 11.61 -15.04 -9.71
C VAL A 397 11.80 -15.98 -8.52
N ALA A 398 11.33 -17.23 -8.62
CA ALA A 398 11.46 -18.21 -7.54
C ALA A 398 12.92 -18.53 -7.21
N GLY A 399 13.76 -18.76 -8.23
CA GLY A 399 15.20 -18.97 -8.06
C GLY A 399 15.88 -17.79 -7.38
N TYR A 400 15.69 -16.58 -7.91
CA TYR A 400 16.25 -15.36 -7.33
C TYR A 400 15.81 -15.13 -5.88
N LEU A 401 14.52 -15.32 -5.58
CA LEU A 401 14.00 -15.13 -4.23
C LEU A 401 14.53 -16.19 -3.26
N PHE A 402 14.66 -17.46 -3.65
CA PHE A 402 15.29 -18.47 -2.78
C PHE A 402 16.77 -18.20 -2.54
N ASP A 403 17.54 -17.86 -3.58
CA ASP A 403 18.98 -17.56 -3.47
C ASP A 403 19.28 -16.36 -2.54
N ASN A 404 18.31 -15.45 -2.35
CA ASN A 404 18.46 -14.22 -1.58
C ASN A 404 17.54 -14.14 -0.33
N LEU A 405 16.75 -15.19 -0.04
CA LEU A 405 15.61 -15.11 0.90
C LEU A 405 16.03 -14.63 2.30
N GLU A 406 17.11 -15.18 2.85
CA GLU A 406 17.60 -14.82 4.19
C GLU A 406 17.96 -13.34 4.30
N ALA A 407 18.61 -12.77 3.29
CA ALA A 407 18.99 -11.36 3.26
C ALA A 407 17.76 -10.46 3.11
N LEU A 408 16.88 -10.77 2.15
CA LEU A 408 15.65 -10.02 1.87
C LEU A 408 14.69 -10.02 3.07
N GLU A 409 14.54 -11.16 3.73
CA GLU A 409 13.74 -11.33 4.95
C GLU A 409 14.36 -10.58 6.14
N LYS A 410 15.68 -10.68 6.33
CA LYS A 410 16.38 -9.95 7.40
C LYS A 410 16.19 -8.44 7.28
N GLU A 411 16.28 -7.89 6.09
CA GLU A 411 16.07 -6.47 5.83
C GLU A 411 14.60 -6.06 5.99
N THR A 412 13.66 -6.89 5.53
CA THR A 412 12.22 -6.70 5.76
C THR A 412 11.89 -6.72 7.27
N ARG A 413 12.49 -7.65 8.03
CA ARG A 413 12.35 -7.73 9.48
C ARG A 413 13.04 -6.57 10.21
N ARG A 414 14.12 -5.99 9.65
CA ARG A 414 14.77 -4.79 10.21
C ARG A 414 13.84 -3.59 10.16
N PHE A 415 13.10 -3.39 9.06
CA PHE A 415 12.06 -2.36 8.98
C PHE A 415 10.89 -2.64 9.93
N HIS A 416 10.33 -3.86 9.91
CA HIS A 416 9.26 -4.27 10.82
C HIS A 416 9.64 -4.02 12.29
N GLN A 417 10.82 -4.46 12.72
CA GLN A 417 11.29 -4.25 14.08
C GLN A 417 11.43 -2.76 14.42
N ALA A 418 12.02 -1.94 13.54
CA ALA A 418 12.19 -0.52 13.78
C ALA A 418 10.84 0.23 13.93
N PHE A 419 9.80 -0.22 13.23
CA PHE A 419 8.46 0.36 13.33
C PHE A 419 7.71 -0.14 14.57
N PHE A 420 7.57 -1.46 14.73
CA PHE A 420 6.78 -2.08 15.82
C PHE A 420 7.49 -2.14 17.18
N SER A 421 8.74 -1.69 17.29
CA SER A 421 9.41 -1.43 18.58
C SER A 421 9.47 0.06 18.96
N SER A 422 8.73 0.92 18.26
CA SER A 422 8.62 2.34 18.60
C SER A 422 7.66 2.58 19.79
N THR A 423 7.65 3.80 20.32
CA THR A 423 6.79 4.20 21.47
C THR A 423 5.45 4.79 21.03
N LEU A 424 4.87 4.29 19.94
CA LEU A 424 3.53 4.66 19.47
C LEU A 424 2.47 3.73 20.11
N PRO A 425 1.20 4.18 20.24
CA PRO A 425 0.11 3.31 20.68
C PRO A 425 -0.13 2.16 19.71
N ALA A 426 -0.55 1.00 20.23
CA ALA A 426 -0.65 -0.23 19.47
C ALA A 426 -1.59 -0.15 18.24
N TYR A 427 -2.69 0.60 18.34
CA TYR A 427 -3.64 0.80 17.24
C TYR A 427 -3.13 1.81 16.18
N VAL A 428 -2.28 2.77 16.56
CA VAL A 428 -1.63 3.69 15.62
C VAL A 428 -0.62 2.93 14.75
N LEU A 429 0.09 1.95 15.34
CA LEU A 429 0.99 1.06 14.59
C LEU A 429 0.22 0.20 13.59
N ASP A 430 -0.91 -0.37 14.00
CA ASP A 430 -1.79 -1.15 13.12
C ASP A 430 -2.33 -0.28 11.96
N ALA A 431 -2.98 0.84 12.29
CA ALA A 431 -3.51 1.81 11.34
C ALA A 431 -2.45 2.27 10.32
N VAL A 432 -1.33 2.84 10.77
CA VAL A 432 -0.31 3.40 9.86
C VAL A 432 0.40 2.31 9.04
N SER A 433 0.67 1.13 9.60
CA SER A 433 1.28 0.04 8.84
C SER A 433 0.34 -0.53 7.78
N SER A 434 -0.97 -0.60 8.05
CA SER A 434 -1.98 -1.03 7.07
C SER A 434 -2.02 -0.10 5.85
N GLN A 435 -1.93 1.23 6.05
CA GLN A 435 -1.93 2.19 4.94
C GLN A 435 -0.66 2.10 4.07
N ALA A 436 0.48 1.69 4.64
CA ALA A 436 1.70 1.45 3.86
C ALA A 436 1.56 0.30 2.84
N SER A 437 0.54 -0.56 2.98
CA SER A 437 0.29 -1.66 2.03
C SER A 437 -0.22 -1.21 0.66
N ILE A 438 -0.84 -0.03 0.56
CA ILE A 438 -1.40 0.54 -0.69
C ILE A 438 -0.30 0.75 -1.76
N ILE A 439 0.96 0.91 -1.34
CA ILE A 439 2.12 1.02 -2.24
C ILE A 439 2.35 -0.27 -3.06
N ARG A 440 1.82 -1.41 -2.61
CA ARG A 440 1.96 -2.73 -3.28
C ARG A 440 0.66 -3.31 -3.82
N THR A 441 -0.49 -2.67 -3.63
CA THR A 441 -1.76 -3.08 -4.27
C THR A 441 -1.78 -2.67 -5.76
N PRO A 442 -2.74 -3.15 -6.58
CA PRO A 442 -2.94 -2.68 -7.96
C PRO A 442 -3.29 -1.19 -8.11
N THR A 443 -3.38 -0.44 -7.00
CA THR A 443 -3.44 1.03 -7.02
C THR A 443 -2.15 1.64 -7.59
N CYS A 444 -1.01 0.96 -7.41
CA CYS A 444 0.31 1.44 -7.84
C CYS A 444 0.85 0.66 -9.04
N LEU A 445 1.45 1.37 -10.00
CA LEU A 445 2.01 0.85 -11.24
C LEU A 445 3.46 1.33 -11.40
N TRP A 446 4.36 0.44 -11.78
CA TRP A 446 5.74 0.81 -12.13
C TRP A 446 6.06 0.15 -13.47
N LEU A 447 6.53 0.93 -14.46
CA LEU A 447 6.72 0.44 -15.84
C LEU A 447 8.20 0.18 -16.17
N THR A 448 8.45 -0.62 -17.21
CA THR A 448 9.81 -0.94 -17.70
C THR A 448 10.66 0.27 -18.11
N ASN A 449 10.04 1.41 -18.44
CA ASN A 449 10.75 2.66 -18.71
C ASN A 449 11.17 3.42 -17.43
N GLY A 450 10.90 2.85 -16.25
CA GLY A 450 11.22 3.41 -14.94
C GLY A 450 10.16 4.38 -14.38
N GLN A 451 9.14 4.77 -15.16
CA GLN A 451 8.10 5.68 -14.68
C GLN A 451 7.18 4.98 -13.67
N PHE A 452 6.96 5.64 -12.53
CA PHE A 452 5.97 5.24 -11.54
C PHE A 452 4.68 6.05 -11.70
N PHE A 453 3.56 5.35 -11.61
CA PHE A 453 2.23 5.93 -11.61
C PHE A 453 1.34 5.27 -10.55
N ALA A 454 0.27 5.93 -10.15
CA ALA A 454 -0.75 5.30 -9.32
C ALA A 454 -2.13 5.88 -9.58
N PHE A 455 -3.18 5.05 -9.47
CA PHE A 455 -4.56 5.50 -9.49
C PHE A 455 -4.87 6.41 -8.30
N GLU A 456 -6.03 7.08 -8.35
CA GLU A 456 -6.62 7.69 -7.17
C GLU A 456 -7.05 6.63 -6.13
N GLY A 457 -7.58 5.51 -6.62
CA GLY A 457 -7.96 4.35 -5.83
C GLY A 457 -8.30 3.16 -6.73
N CYS A 458 -9.03 2.17 -6.20
CA CYS A 458 -9.51 1.03 -6.98
C CYS A 458 -10.94 0.68 -6.60
N SER A 459 -11.75 0.34 -7.60
CA SER A 459 -12.95 -0.47 -7.42
C SER A 459 -12.57 -1.95 -7.55
N ASP A 460 -13.42 -2.86 -7.08
CA ASP A 460 -13.18 -4.32 -7.05
C ASP A 460 -12.57 -4.92 -8.32
N ARG A 461 -12.92 -4.38 -9.50
CA ARG A 461 -12.57 -4.93 -10.82
C ARG A 461 -11.88 -3.93 -11.76
N SER A 462 -11.51 -2.73 -11.28
CA SER A 462 -10.91 -1.66 -12.10
C SER A 462 -10.15 -0.66 -11.26
N GLY A 463 -9.04 -0.12 -11.77
CA GLY A 463 -8.50 1.15 -11.28
C GLY A 463 -9.61 2.21 -11.30
N CYS A 464 -9.70 3.02 -10.24
CA CYS A 464 -10.66 4.10 -10.13
C CYS A 464 -9.92 5.43 -10.26
N CYS A 465 -10.40 6.32 -11.13
CA CYS A 465 -9.87 7.65 -11.36
C CYS A 465 -8.39 7.68 -11.85
N PRO A 466 -8.14 7.97 -13.16
CA PRO A 466 -6.85 7.70 -13.80
C PRO A 466 -5.62 8.45 -13.25
N LEU A 467 -4.47 7.87 -13.60
CA LEU A 467 -3.13 7.97 -13.02
C LEU A 467 -2.68 9.34 -12.47
N ASN A 468 -1.90 9.31 -11.39
CA ASN A 468 -1.29 10.43 -10.68
C ASN A 468 -2.30 11.56 -10.41
N CYS A 469 -3.42 11.19 -9.79
CA CYS A 469 -4.45 12.15 -9.37
C CYS A 469 -3.85 13.21 -8.43
N ALA A 470 -3.55 14.40 -8.97
CA ALA A 470 -2.67 15.35 -8.30
C ALA A 470 -3.23 15.90 -6.97
N HIS A 471 -4.56 15.93 -6.82
CA HIS A 471 -5.23 16.41 -5.61
C HIS A 471 -5.31 15.33 -4.52
N VAL A 472 -5.74 14.09 -4.83
CA VAL A 472 -5.77 13.01 -3.83
C VAL A 472 -4.36 12.61 -3.38
N TRP A 473 -3.35 12.70 -4.27
CA TRP A 473 -1.95 12.49 -3.91
C TRP A 473 -1.33 13.67 -3.11
N ASN A 474 -2.13 14.62 -2.60
CA ASN A 474 -1.74 15.49 -1.48
C ASN A 474 -1.81 14.75 -0.13
N TYR A 475 -2.80 13.87 0.07
CA TYR A 475 -2.98 13.11 1.32
C TYR A 475 -2.02 11.91 1.42
N ALA A 476 -1.68 11.29 0.27
CA ALA A 476 -0.73 10.18 0.21
C ALA A 476 0.71 10.66 0.47
N GLN A 477 1.21 10.42 1.70
CA GLN A 477 2.57 10.82 2.11
C GLN A 477 3.57 9.65 2.18
N SER A 478 3.10 8.42 2.44
CA SER A 478 3.96 7.27 2.75
C SER A 478 4.97 6.91 1.65
N LEU A 479 4.61 7.08 0.37
CA LEU A 479 5.49 6.75 -0.75
C LEU A 479 6.75 7.63 -0.77
N ALA A 480 6.63 8.92 -0.45
CA ALA A 480 7.74 9.87 -0.39
C ALA A 480 8.79 9.50 0.66
N PHE A 481 8.36 8.96 1.82
CA PHE A 481 9.27 8.60 2.91
C PHE A 481 9.78 7.16 2.83
N LEU A 482 9.03 6.24 2.20
CA LEU A 482 9.42 4.83 2.08
C LEU A 482 10.16 4.51 0.77
N PHE A 483 9.77 5.12 -0.35
CA PHE A 483 10.36 4.91 -1.67
C PHE A 483 10.53 6.23 -2.45
N PRO A 484 11.33 7.19 -1.94
CA PRO A 484 11.46 8.55 -2.51
C PRO A 484 11.86 8.61 -3.99
N GLN A 485 12.46 7.56 -4.55
CA GLN A 485 12.75 7.46 -5.98
C GLN A 485 11.48 7.39 -6.83
N LEU A 486 10.46 6.64 -6.38
CA LEU A 486 9.19 6.47 -7.08
C LEU A 486 8.35 7.75 -7.02
N GLU A 487 8.31 8.40 -5.85
CA GLU A 487 7.68 9.72 -5.69
C GLU A 487 8.32 10.79 -6.59
N ARG A 488 9.65 10.82 -6.70
CA ARG A 488 10.35 11.73 -7.65
C ARG A 488 10.03 11.42 -9.10
N SER A 489 9.73 10.17 -9.46
CA SER A 489 9.24 9.83 -10.80
C SER A 489 7.86 10.43 -11.08
N MET A 490 6.96 10.46 -10.08
CA MET A 490 5.70 11.19 -10.19
C MET A 490 5.95 12.70 -10.41
N ARG A 491 6.86 13.33 -9.64
CA ARG A 491 7.22 14.75 -9.86
C ARG A 491 7.78 15.04 -11.26
N GLN A 492 8.55 14.13 -11.84
CA GLN A 492 9.02 14.27 -13.22
C GLN A 492 7.85 14.27 -14.20
N THR A 493 6.88 13.37 -14.05
CA THR A 493 5.63 13.38 -14.84
C THR A 493 4.83 14.67 -14.61
N ASP A 494 4.61 15.06 -13.35
CA ASP A 494 3.82 16.24 -12.98
C ASP A 494 4.35 17.53 -13.64
N PHE A 495 5.67 17.74 -13.65
CA PHE A 495 6.26 18.99 -14.13
C PHE A 495 6.82 18.94 -15.56
N LEU A 496 7.26 17.80 -16.08
CA LEU A 496 7.80 17.71 -17.45
C LEU A 496 6.78 17.25 -18.49
N VAL A 497 5.65 16.67 -18.07
CA VAL A 497 4.58 16.18 -18.95
C VAL A 497 3.27 16.94 -18.71
N ASN A 498 2.83 17.05 -17.45
CA ASN A 498 1.49 17.52 -17.15
C ASN A 498 1.34 19.07 -17.09
N VAL A 499 2.42 19.86 -17.16
CA VAL A 499 2.33 21.33 -17.22
C VAL A 499 2.16 21.81 -18.67
N ARG A 500 1.00 22.37 -19.00
CA ARG A 500 0.67 22.93 -20.31
C ARG A 500 1.48 24.21 -20.61
N PRO A 501 1.51 24.68 -21.87
CA PRO A 501 2.27 25.87 -22.26
C PRO A 501 1.95 27.14 -21.45
N ASP A 502 0.70 27.29 -21.00
CA ASP A 502 0.19 28.42 -20.21
C ASP A 502 0.50 28.34 -18.70
N GLY A 503 0.85 27.16 -18.19
CA GLY A 503 1.07 26.89 -16.77
C GLY A 503 -0.06 26.13 -16.06
N SER A 504 -1.17 25.82 -16.75
CA SER A 504 -2.18 24.92 -16.20
C SER A 504 -1.63 23.48 -16.10
N MET A 505 -1.88 22.80 -14.99
CA MET A 505 -1.47 21.41 -14.78
C MET A 505 -2.62 20.44 -15.00
N ILE A 506 -2.36 19.40 -15.78
CA ILE A 506 -3.25 18.25 -15.97
C ILE A 506 -3.19 17.38 -14.72
N PHE A 507 -4.31 17.24 -14.01
CA PHE A 507 -4.35 16.54 -12.72
C PHE A 507 -4.62 15.03 -12.81
N ARG A 508 -4.84 14.49 -14.03
CA ARG A 508 -4.96 13.05 -14.33
C ARG A 508 -4.09 12.72 -15.54
N THR A 509 -3.06 11.91 -15.35
CA THR A 509 -2.07 11.53 -16.36
C THR A 509 -2.65 10.54 -17.37
N SER A 510 -2.26 10.70 -18.63
CA SER A 510 -2.62 9.88 -19.78
C SER A 510 -1.36 9.23 -20.37
N LEU A 511 -1.46 8.05 -21.00
CA LEU A 511 -0.33 7.25 -21.49
C LEU A 511 -0.42 6.93 -23.00
N PRO A 512 0.64 7.12 -23.81
CA PRO A 512 1.98 7.53 -23.41
C PRO A 512 2.03 8.97 -22.92
N ALA A 513 2.85 9.17 -21.90
CA ALA A 513 3.04 10.45 -21.25
C ALA A 513 3.51 11.50 -22.27
N GLY A 514 2.64 12.46 -22.60
CA GLY A 514 2.93 13.58 -23.50
C GLY A 514 2.37 13.49 -24.92
N ASP A 515 1.73 12.38 -25.30
CA ASP A 515 1.13 12.18 -26.64
C ASP A 515 -0.22 12.90 -26.78
N LYS A 516 -1.12 12.66 -25.81
CA LYS A 516 -2.37 13.39 -25.60
C LYS A 516 -2.57 13.71 -24.12
N TYR A 517 -3.50 14.62 -23.86
CA TYR A 517 -3.88 15.07 -22.53
C TYR A 517 -5.39 15.13 -22.39
N TRP A 518 -5.90 15.00 -21.17
CA TRP A 518 -7.29 15.32 -20.88
C TRP A 518 -7.51 16.84 -20.99
N ASP A 519 -8.43 17.25 -21.87
CA ASP A 519 -8.79 18.66 -22.06
C ASP A 519 -9.82 19.11 -21.00
N PHE A 520 -9.30 19.36 -19.81
CA PHE A 520 -10.08 19.78 -18.64
C PHE A 520 -9.31 20.79 -17.78
N LYS A 521 -10.06 21.57 -16.99
CA LYS A 521 -9.53 22.63 -16.12
C LYS A 521 -8.56 22.05 -15.07
N PRO A 522 -7.52 22.79 -14.63
CA PRO A 522 -6.63 22.32 -13.58
C PRO A 522 -7.32 22.29 -12.20
N ALA A 523 -7.01 21.28 -11.39
CA ALA A 523 -7.36 21.24 -9.98
C ALA A 523 -6.38 22.12 -9.18
N ALA A 524 -6.89 23.13 -8.46
CA ALA A 524 -6.07 24.15 -7.81
C ALA A 524 -5.25 23.59 -6.64
N ASP A 525 -5.88 22.77 -5.80
CA ASP A 525 -5.25 22.01 -4.72
C ASP A 525 -4.21 21.00 -5.23
N GLY A 526 -4.49 20.31 -6.33
CA GLY A 526 -3.56 19.39 -6.96
C GLY A 526 -2.32 20.09 -7.49
N GLN A 527 -2.53 21.10 -8.35
CA GLN A 527 -1.46 21.87 -8.99
C GLN A 527 -0.55 22.58 -7.98
N LEU A 528 -1.13 23.26 -6.99
CA LEU A 528 -0.37 24.00 -5.98
C LEU A 528 0.23 23.06 -4.93
N GLY A 529 -0.48 21.98 -4.57
CA GLY A 529 0.03 20.91 -3.72
C GLY A 529 1.25 20.17 -4.33
N ARG A 530 1.32 20.02 -5.66
CA ARG A 530 2.53 19.50 -6.33
C ARG A 530 3.76 20.39 -6.10
N ILE A 531 3.61 21.70 -5.88
CA ILE A 531 4.74 22.60 -5.54
C ILE A 531 5.28 22.30 -4.14
N ILE A 532 4.40 22.08 -3.17
CA ILE A 532 4.77 21.71 -1.79
C ILE A 532 5.41 20.31 -1.76
N ASN A 533 4.85 19.35 -2.50
CA ASN A 533 5.46 18.03 -2.66
C ASN A 533 6.81 18.10 -3.38
N LEU A 534 7.00 18.94 -4.41
CA LEU A 534 8.31 19.12 -5.04
C LEU A 534 9.36 19.64 -4.04
N TYR A 535 8.99 20.54 -3.13
CA TYR A 535 9.87 20.96 -2.04
C TYR A 535 10.24 19.80 -1.11
N ARG A 536 9.24 19.03 -0.63
CA ARG A 536 9.44 17.82 0.18
C ARG A 536 10.39 16.82 -0.51
N ASP A 537 10.14 16.52 -1.78
CA ASP A 537 10.84 15.48 -2.56
C ASP A 537 12.27 15.91 -2.94
N TRP A 538 12.49 17.21 -3.15
CA TRP A 538 13.83 17.81 -3.23
C TRP A 538 14.55 17.75 -1.87
N GLN A 539 13.90 18.15 -0.77
CA GLN A 539 14.52 18.16 0.56
C GLN A 539 14.93 16.75 1.03
N ILE A 540 14.11 15.73 0.75
CA ILE A 540 14.41 14.32 1.08
C ILE A 540 15.59 13.78 0.25
N SER A 541 15.79 14.27 -0.98
CA SER A 541 16.82 13.76 -1.89
C SER A 541 18.13 14.56 -1.91
N GLY A 542 18.08 15.85 -1.61
CA GLY A 542 19.19 16.79 -1.81
C GLY A 542 19.56 17.03 -3.28
N ASP A 543 18.79 16.51 -4.25
CA ASP A 543 19.17 16.50 -5.66
C ASP A 543 18.87 17.85 -6.33
N VAL A 544 19.90 18.69 -6.39
CA VAL A 544 19.88 20.00 -7.04
C VAL A 544 19.69 19.89 -8.57
N ASN A 545 20.14 18.81 -9.21
CA ASN A 545 19.98 18.63 -10.67
C ASN A 545 18.52 18.30 -11.02
N PHE A 546 17.89 17.43 -10.22
CA PHE A 546 16.44 17.18 -10.25
C PHE A 546 15.66 18.48 -10.10
N LEU A 547 15.97 19.30 -9.08
CA LEU A 547 15.32 20.60 -8.92
C LEU A 547 15.56 21.53 -10.12
N GLN A 548 16.80 21.70 -10.59
CA GLN A 548 17.09 22.57 -11.73
C GLN A 548 16.36 22.15 -13.01
N THR A 549 16.11 20.86 -13.18
CA THR A 549 15.36 20.32 -14.33
C THR A 549 13.86 20.63 -14.23
N LEU A 550 13.27 20.52 -13.02
CA LEU A 550 11.83 20.75 -12.82
C LEU A 550 11.47 22.22 -12.60
N TRP A 551 12.39 23.05 -12.09
CA TRP A 551 12.13 24.42 -11.66
C TRP A 551 11.46 25.31 -12.72
N PRO A 552 11.84 25.32 -14.01
CA PRO A 552 11.20 26.19 -15.00
C PRO A 552 9.69 25.93 -15.16
N GLN A 553 9.25 24.68 -15.02
CA GLN A 553 7.84 24.31 -15.15
C GLN A 553 7.11 24.40 -13.81
N ALA A 554 7.77 24.09 -12.68
CA ALA A 554 7.23 24.31 -11.34
C ALA A 554 6.97 25.80 -11.09
N LYS A 555 7.90 26.67 -11.50
CA LYS A 555 7.69 28.12 -11.55
C LYS A 555 6.43 28.47 -12.34
N LYS A 556 6.31 28.01 -13.59
CA LYS A 556 5.14 28.31 -14.42
C LYS A 556 3.82 27.83 -13.79
N ALA A 557 3.82 26.64 -13.19
CA ALA A 557 2.66 26.08 -12.50
C ALA A 557 2.25 26.88 -11.24
N LEU A 558 3.20 27.48 -10.51
CA LEU A 558 2.91 28.40 -9.42
C LEU A 558 2.42 29.77 -9.94
N GLU A 559 3.09 30.32 -10.96
CA GLU A 559 2.76 31.65 -11.51
C GLU A 559 1.42 31.65 -12.31
N TYR A 560 0.91 30.48 -12.71
CA TYR A 560 -0.45 30.31 -13.27
C TYR A 560 -1.56 30.76 -12.31
N ALA A 561 -1.32 30.74 -10.99
CA ALA A 561 -2.25 31.32 -10.03
C ALA A 561 -2.63 32.76 -10.39
N TRP A 562 -1.65 33.57 -10.82
CA TRP A 562 -1.86 34.97 -11.26
C TRP A 562 -2.58 35.12 -12.60
N VAL A 563 -2.76 34.03 -13.35
CA VAL A 563 -3.52 34.01 -14.62
C VAL A 563 -4.99 33.67 -14.36
N SER A 564 -5.28 32.77 -13.41
CA SER A 564 -6.61 32.21 -13.21
C SER A 564 -7.31 32.66 -11.92
N TRP A 565 -6.59 32.69 -10.80
CA TRP A 565 -7.17 32.68 -9.44
C TRP A 565 -6.77 33.90 -8.56
N ASP A 566 -5.50 34.30 -8.54
CA ASP A 566 -4.94 35.45 -7.77
C ASP A 566 -4.64 36.62 -8.75
N LYS A 567 -5.68 37.17 -9.39
CA LYS A 567 -5.50 38.06 -10.58
C LYS A 567 -5.03 39.47 -10.26
N ASP A 568 -5.23 39.95 -9.03
CA ASP A 568 -4.73 41.23 -8.54
C ASP A 568 -3.43 41.10 -7.73
N GLY A 569 -3.03 39.87 -7.35
CA GLY A 569 -1.79 39.58 -6.63
C GLY A 569 -1.87 39.83 -5.13
N ASP A 570 -3.09 39.77 -4.56
CA ASP A 570 -3.37 39.92 -3.13
C ASP A 570 -2.90 38.69 -2.31
N GLY A 571 -2.75 37.54 -2.95
CA GLY A 571 -2.27 36.30 -2.33
C GLY A 571 -3.35 35.34 -1.87
N LEU A 572 -4.62 35.58 -2.22
CA LEU A 572 -5.74 34.65 -2.05
C LEU A 572 -6.22 34.10 -3.40
N LEU A 573 -6.99 33.02 -3.38
CA LEU A 573 -7.58 32.45 -4.60
C LEU A 573 -9.04 32.84 -4.74
N GLU A 574 -9.36 33.47 -5.87
CA GLU A 574 -10.70 33.85 -6.31
C GLU A 574 -11.14 33.11 -7.58
N GLY A 575 -12.30 33.47 -8.12
CA GLY A 575 -12.84 32.91 -9.36
C GLY A 575 -13.28 31.46 -9.18
N GLU A 576 -13.15 30.69 -10.26
CA GLU A 576 -13.57 29.28 -10.37
C GLU A 576 -12.41 28.33 -10.06
N GLN A 577 -12.54 27.52 -9.00
CA GLN A 577 -11.45 26.73 -8.46
C GLN A 577 -11.87 25.26 -8.30
N HIS A 578 -11.57 24.44 -9.31
CA HIS A 578 -11.77 23.00 -9.27
C HIS A 578 -10.83 22.35 -8.23
N ASN A 579 -11.31 21.34 -7.52
CA ASN A 579 -10.63 20.74 -6.36
C ASN A 579 -11.05 19.29 -6.10
N THR A 580 -10.48 18.66 -5.07
CA THR A 580 -10.65 17.24 -4.74
C THR A 580 -12.07 16.76 -4.41
N TYR A 581 -13.06 17.65 -4.34
CA TYR A 581 -14.47 17.27 -4.20
C TYR A 581 -15.20 17.20 -5.56
N ASP A 582 -14.45 17.06 -6.67
CA ASP A 582 -14.93 16.95 -8.06
C ASP A 582 -15.84 18.11 -8.53
N ILE A 583 -15.79 19.25 -7.83
CA ILE A 583 -16.58 20.46 -8.08
C ILE A 583 -15.71 21.72 -8.04
N GLU A 584 -16.28 22.85 -8.41
CA GLU A 584 -15.65 24.16 -8.29
C GLU A 584 -16.12 24.90 -7.03
N PHE A 585 -15.17 25.26 -6.18
CA PHE A 585 -15.38 26.34 -5.23
C PHE A 585 -15.28 27.69 -5.94
N TYR A 586 -16.11 28.64 -5.52
CA TYR A 586 -16.11 30.01 -6.02
C TYR A 586 -15.70 31.00 -4.93
N GLY A 587 -14.92 32.01 -5.33
CA GLY A 587 -14.49 33.08 -4.43
C GLY A 587 -13.47 32.65 -3.37
N LEU A 588 -13.24 33.55 -2.41
CA LEU A 588 -12.24 33.39 -1.35
C LEU A 588 -12.62 32.22 -0.44
N ASN A 589 -11.75 31.22 -0.34
CA ASN A 589 -12.00 30.01 0.45
C ASN A 589 -10.73 29.53 1.17
N SER A 590 -10.92 28.91 2.34
CA SER A 590 -9.85 28.61 3.30
C SER A 590 -8.89 27.52 2.82
N MET A 591 -9.44 26.40 2.32
CA MET A 591 -8.66 25.28 1.79
C MET A 591 -7.69 25.71 0.68
N LEU A 592 -8.20 26.28 -0.41
CA LEU A 592 -7.41 26.48 -1.64
C LEU A 592 -6.46 27.68 -1.52
N SER A 593 -6.89 28.76 -0.85
CA SER A 593 -5.97 29.86 -0.49
C SER A 593 -4.90 29.40 0.51
N GLY A 594 -5.24 28.49 1.45
CA GLY A 594 -4.28 27.91 2.38
C GLY A 594 -3.21 27.08 1.69
N ILE A 595 -3.58 26.26 0.69
CA ILE A 595 -2.62 25.54 -0.16
C ILE A 595 -1.78 26.52 -0.97
N TYR A 596 -2.36 27.62 -1.48
CA TYR A 596 -1.61 28.63 -2.22
C TYR A 596 -0.52 29.32 -1.38
N LEU A 597 -0.81 29.70 -0.13
CA LEU A 597 0.21 30.25 0.78
C LEU A 597 1.34 29.24 1.06
N GLY A 598 1.01 27.96 1.27
CA GLY A 598 2.02 26.89 1.38
C GLY A 598 2.87 26.75 0.11
N ALA A 599 2.24 26.80 -1.06
CA ALA A 599 2.91 26.73 -2.37
C ALA A 599 3.79 27.95 -2.68
N LEU A 600 3.44 29.14 -2.17
CA LEU A 600 4.27 30.34 -2.25
C LEU A 600 5.52 30.25 -1.37
N GLU A 601 5.43 29.71 -0.15
CA GLU A 601 6.62 29.49 0.69
C GLU A 601 7.50 28.36 0.14
N ALA A 602 6.90 27.24 -0.28
CA ALA A 602 7.60 26.17 -1.00
C ALA A 602 8.32 26.71 -2.24
N GLY A 603 7.59 27.45 -3.09
CA GLY A 603 8.10 28.10 -4.28
C GLY A 603 9.21 29.11 -4.00
N ALA A 604 9.16 29.84 -2.89
CA ALA A 604 10.22 30.74 -2.47
C ALA A 604 11.52 29.99 -2.12
N ARG A 605 11.42 28.88 -1.39
CA ARG A 605 12.60 28.05 -1.05
C ARG A 605 13.18 27.35 -2.29
N LEU A 606 12.32 26.79 -3.13
CA LEU A 606 12.73 26.16 -4.40
C LEU A 606 13.39 27.18 -5.34
N ALA A 607 12.86 28.39 -5.44
CA ALA A 607 13.45 29.48 -6.21
C ALA A 607 14.85 29.86 -5.70
N GLU A 608 15.07 29.94 -4.38
CA GLU A 608 16.41 30.20 -3.83
C GLU A 608 17.40 29.07 -4.13
N ALA A 609 16.99 27.81 -3.96
CA ALA A 609 17.82 26.65 -4.26
C ALA A 609 18.13 26.49 -5.76
N ALA A 610 17.22 26.92 -6.65
CA ALA A 610 17.44 27.01 -8.09
C ALA A 610 18.18 28.30 -8.53
N GLY A 611 18.41 29.25 -7.62
CA GLY A 611 19.11 30.52 -7.88
C GLY A 611 18.24 31.70 -8.37
N ASP A 612 16.93 31.51 -8.58
CA ASP A 612 15.98 32.53 -9.00
C ASP A 612 15.56 33.45 -7.83
N ARG A 613 16.49 34.29 -7.40
CA ARG A 613 16.29 35.26 -6.30
C ARG A 613 15.16 36.26 -6.57
N ALA A 614 14.84 36.52 -7.84
CA ALA A 614 13.76 37.43 -8.23
C ALA A 614 12.39 36.79 -7.93
N ALA A 615 12.18 35.55 -8.37
CA ALA A 615 10.98 34.79 -8.05
C ALA A 615 10.83 34.57 -6.54
N ALA A 616 11.91 34.16 -5.85
CA ALA A 616 11.91 33.98 -4.39
C ALA A 616 11.46 35.25 -3.63
N SER A 617 11.92 36.43 -4.08
CA SER A 617 11.54 37.71 -3.49
C SER A 617 10.07 38.04 -3.75
N ARG A 618 9.57 37.75 -4.96
CA ARG A 618 8.17 37.98 -5.36
C ARG A 618 7.21 37.07 -4.60
N TYR A 619 7.46 35.76 -4.51
CA TYR A 619 6.57 34.84 -3.80
C TYR A 619 6.47 35.20 -2.32
N ARG A 620 7.58 35.57 -1.66
CA ARG A 620 7.55 36.07 -0.27
C ARG A 620 6.82 37.40 -0.10
N GLN A 621 6.73 38.24 -1.13
CA GLN A 621 5.93 39.45 -1.08
C GLN A 621 4.43 39.13 -1.11
N VAL A 622 4.01 38.28 -2.06
CA VAL A 622 2.61 37.83 -2.18
C VAL A 622 2.20 37.03 -0.94
N LEU A 623 3.04 36.11 -0.47
CA LEU A 623 2.83 35.34 0.77
C LEU A 623 2.51 36.25 1.98
N ARG A 624 3.27 37.33 2.19
CA ARG A 624 3.02 38.26 3.31
C ARG A 624 1.72 39.06 3.18
N LEU A 625 1.26 39.31 1.96
CA LEU A 625 -0.01 39.97 1.71
C LEU A 625 -1.16 38.98 1.91
N GLY A 626 -1.05 37.80 1.29
CA GLY A 626 -2.01 36.70 1.41
C GLY A 626 -2.16 36.20 2.85
N GLN A 627 -1.08 36.07 3.63
CA GLN A 627 -1.16 35.75 5.07
C GLN A 627 -2.05 36.73 5.84
N LYS A 628 -1.85 38.04 5.62
CA LYS A 628 -2.64 39.09 6.25
C LYS A 628 -4.09 39.08 5.77
N ASN A 629 -4.30 38.91 4.46
CA ASN A 629 -5.62 39.00 3.85
C ASN A 629 -6.44 37.73 4.12
N TYR A 630 -5.81 36.56 4.24
CA TYR A 630 -6.42 35.28 4.62
C TYR A 630 -7.06 35.38 6.01
N GLU A 631 -6.32 35.91 6.99
CA GLU A 631 -6.88 36.17 8.31
C GLU A 631 -7.96 37.26 8.28
N ALA A 632 -7.72 38.37 7.58
CA ALA A 632 -8.67 39.49 7.52
C ALA A 632 -9.99 39.15 6.79
N GLN A 633 -9.96 38.21 5.85
CA GLN A 633 -11.12 37.83 5.05
C GLN A 633 -11.80 36.54 5.52
N LEU A 634 -11.06 35.52 5.93
CA LEU A 634 -11.63 34.17 6.12
C LEU A 634 -11.79 33.76 7.59
N TRP A 635 -11.22 34.48 8.55
CA TRP A 635 -11.34 34.13 9.97
C TRP A 635 -12.68 34.58 10.57
N ASN A 636 -13.52 33.62 11.01
CA ASN A 636 -14.82 33.92 11.62
C ASN A 636 -14.81 34.07 13.16
N GLY A 637 -13.61 34.09 13.76
CA GLY A 637 -13.38 34.12 15.21
C GLY A 637 -13.12 32.75 15.84
N GLU A 638 -13.41 31.64 15.16
CA GLU A 638 -13.18 30.26 15.62
C GLU A 638 -12.48 29.39 14.56
N PHE A 639 -12.89 29.52 13.30
CA PHE A 639 -12.36 28.74 12.17
C PHE A 639 -12.37 29.58 10.88
N PHE A 640 -11.82 29.02 9.79
CA PHE A 640 -11.72 29.67 8.49
C PHE A 640 -12.84 29.23 7.54
N ILE A 641 -13.55 30.20 6.96
CA ILE A 641 -14.76 30.01 6.13
C ILE A 641 -14.49 30.16 4.62
N GLN A 642 -15.56 30.15 3.83
CA GLN A 642 -15.60 30.60 2.45
C GLN A 642 -16.51 31.84 2.30
N LYS A 643 -16.05 32.83 1.53
CA LYS A 643 -16.82 33.99 1.05
C LYS A 643 -17.06 33.87 -0.45
N TYR A 644 -18.32 33.74 -0.84
CA TYR A 644 -18.74 33.64 -2.24
C TYR A 644 -20.02 34.46 -2.49
N ASP A 645 -20.29 34.80 -3.75
CA ASP A 645 -21.51 35.53 -4.11
C ASP A 645 -22.73 34.59 -4.14
N LEU A 646 -23.57 34.74 -3.12
CA LEU A 646 -24.84 34.02 -2.97
C LEU A 646 -25.86 34.38 -4.06
N ALA A 647 -25.76 35.57 -4.69
CA ALA A 647 -26.69 36.01 -5.73
C ALA A 647 -26.43 35.34 -7.10
N LEU A 648 -25.29 34.66 -7.28
CA LEU A 648 -24.93 33.93 -8.50
C LEU A 648 -25.37 32.45 -8.49
N GLU A 649 -26.27 32.07 -7.58
CA GLU A 649 -26.84 30.71 -7.40
C GLU A 649 -25.79 29.58 -7.41
N LYS A 650 -24.58 29.86 -6.90
CA LYS A 650 -23.49 28.88 -6.84
C LYS A 650 -23.83 27.74 -5.86
N LYS A 651 -24.25 26.61 -6.43
CA LYS A 651 -24.40 25.32 -5.75
C LYS A 651 -23.03 24.79 -5.32
N TYR A 652 -23.04 23.80 -4.43
CA TYR A 652 -21.86 23.01 -4.08
C TYR A 652 -20.74 23.80 -3.38
N GLN A 653 -21.12 24.73 -2.51
CA GLN A 653 -20.21 25.55 -1.70
C GLN A 653 -20.33 25.16 -0.22
N TYR A 654 -19.42 25.63 0.65
CA TYR A 654 -19.57 25.45 2.12
C TYR A 654 -19.86 26.75 2.88
N GLY A 655 -19.42 27.91 2.39
CA GLY A 655 -19.70 29.20 3.03
C GLY A 655 -19.22 29.27 4.48
N GLU A 656 -20.14 29.55 5.41
CA GLU A 656 -19.91 29.60 6.87
C GLU A 656 -19.66 28.23 7.53
N GLY A 657 -19.54 27.16 6.75
CA GLY A 657 -19.27 25.80 7.24
C GLY A 657 -17.85 25.61 7.77
N CYS A 658 -17.72 24.84 8.84
CA CYS A 658 -16.44 24.37 9.35
C CYS A 658 -15.98 23.19 8.48
N LEU A 659 -15.16 23.47 7.47
CA LEU A 659 -14.57 22.45 6.59
C LEU A 659 -13.38 21.77 7.27
N SER A 660 -13.26 20.43 7.19
CA SER A 660 -12.13 19.69 7.76
C SER A 660 -10.80 20.03 7.09
N ASP A 661 -10.77 20.14 5.74
CA ASP A 661 -9.58 20.51 4.96
C ASP A 661 -9.21 22.00 4.97
N GLN A 662 -9.87 22.85 5.78
CA GLN A 662 -9.60 24.30 5.79
C GLN A 662 -8.13 24.65 6.06
N LEU A 663 -7.35 23.75 6.69
CA LEU A 663 -5.93 23.89 6.98
C LEU A 663 -5.02 22.93 6.17
N LEU A 664 -5.52 22.27 5.13
CA LEU A 664 -4.78 21.23 4.36
C LEU A 664 -3.40 21.73 3.87
N GLY A 665 -3.34 22.95 3.35
CA GLY A 665 -2.07 23.57 2.92
C GLY A 665 -1.06 23.81 4.04
N GLN A 666 -1.55 24.11 5.25
CA GLN A 666 -0.72 24.28 6.44
C GLN A 666 -0.19 22.93 6.95
N TRP A 667 -1.04 21.90 7.00
CA TRP A 667 -0.59 20.53 7.31
C TRP A 667 0.47 20.04 6.32
N LEU A 668 0.21 20.17 5.01
CA LEU A 668 1.11 19.70 3.96
C LEU A 668 2.47 20.40 4.02
N SER A 669 2.47 21.70 4.36
CA SER A 669 3.70 22.48 4.58
C SER A 669 4.48 22.04 5.82
N MET A 670 3.80 21.56 6.88
CA MET A 670 4.47 21.01 8.06
C MET A 670 5.06 19.62 7.79
N VAL A 671 4.34 18.74 7.08
CA VAL A 671 4.87 17.44 6.62
C VAL A 671 6.06 17.62 5.67
N ALA A 672 6.04 18.65 4.83
CA ALA A 672 7.15 19.01 3.95
C ALA A 672 8.36 19.65 4.69
N GLY A 673 8.22 20.04 5.95
CA GLY A 673 9.27 20.68 6.76
C GLY A 673 9.39 22.21 6.62
N LEU A 674 8.45 22.87 5.94
CA LEU A 674 8.40 24.34 5.81
C LEU A 674 7.91 25.01 7.11
N GLY A 675 7.12 24.32 7.92
CA GLY A 675 6.59 24.81 9.18
C GLY A 675 5.32 25.65 9.04
N ARG A 676 5.11 26.59 9.97
CA ARG A 676 3.89 27.41 10.07
C ARG A 676 4.00 28.69 9.25
N PHE A 677 2.97 28.98 8.44
CA PHE A 677 2.76 30.26 7.77
C PHE A 677 1.48 30.97 8.24
N LEU A 678 0.55 30.30 8.92
CA LEU A 678 -0.56 30.94 9.66
C LEU A 678 -0.20 31.13 11.15
N ASP A 679 -0.92 32.01 11.84
CA ASP A 679 -0.81 32.17 13.30
C ASP A 679 -1.20 30.88 14.03
N GLN A 680 -0.30 30.38 14.88
CA GLN A 680 -0.49 29.14 15.62
C GLN A 680 -1.76 29.15 16.50
N THR A 681 -2.12 30.32 17.05
CA THR A 681 -3.33 30.45 17.88
C THR A 681 -4.61 30.19 17.07
N LYS A 682 -4.63 30.60 15.80
CA LYS A 682 -5.76 30.34 14.88
C LYS A 682 -5.72 28.92 14.33
N ILE A 683 -4.53 28.37 14.05
CA ILE A 683 -4.37 26.95 13.67
C ILE A 683 -4.98 26.05 14.75
N GLN A 684 -4.55 26.20 16.00
CA GLN A 684 -5.05 25.41 17.13
C GLN A 684 -6.57 25.56 17.30
N LYS A 685 -7.09 26.79 17.33
CA LYS A 685 -8.54 27.02 17.51
C LYS A 685 -9.40 26.53 16.33
N ALA A 686 -8.86 26.56 15.11
CA ALA A 686 -9.54 25.95 13.95
C ALA A 686 -9.53 24.42 14.04
N LEU A 687 -8.43 23.79 14.48
CA LEU A 687 -8.39 22.34 14.72
C LEU A 687 -9.32 21.91 15.86
N ASP A 688 -9.37 22.67 16.96
CA ASP A 688 -10.37 22.48 18.03
C ASP A 688 -11.79 22.56 17.47
N SER A 689 -12.06 23.51 16.57
CA SER A 689 -13.37 23.67 15.92
C SER A 689 -13.70 22.48 15.02
N ILE A 690 -12.76 22.00 14.20
CA ILE A 690 -12.94 20.82 13.35
C ILE A 690 -13.25 19.59 14.22
N TYR A 691 -12.47 19.34 15.27
CA TYR A 691 -12.75 18.21 16.17
C TYR A 691 -14.13 18.35 16.83
N ASN A 692 -14.43 19.47 17.49
CA ASN A 692 -15.67 19.66 18.23
C ASN A 692 -16.93 19.65 17.35
N TYR A 693 -16.85 20.17 16.13
CA TYR A 693 -18.01 20.31 15.25
C TYR A 693 -18.15 19.17 14.24
N ASN A 694 -17.06 18.62 13.70
CA ASN A 694 -17.12 17.63 12.62
C ASN A 694 -17.01 16.18 13.10
N PHE A 695 -16.35 15.89 14.23
CA PHE A 695 -16.27 14.51 14.75
C PHE A 695 -17.63 14.04 15.28
N LYS A 696 -17.96 12.76 15.09
CA LYS A 696 -19.22 12.15 15.52
C LYS A 696 -18.97 10.85 16.27
N GLU A 697 -19.51 10.74 17.48
CA GLU A 697 -19.45 9.51 18.29
C GLU A 697 -20.44 8.42 17.83
N ASN A 698 -21.39 8.74 16.94
CA ASN A 698 -22.34 7.82 16.31
C ASN A 698 -23.00 8.46 15.08
N PHE A 699 -23.50 7.63 14.16
CA PHE A 699 -24.14 8.03 12.90
C PHE A 699 -25.64 7.68 12.84
N TYR A 700 -26.20 6.99 13.84
CA TYR A 700 -27.61 6.54 13.89
C TYR A 700 -28.67 7.59 13.53
N ASN A 701 -28.44 8.87 13.86
CA ASN A 701 -29.38 9.97 13.62
C ASN A 701 -28.86 10.98 12.58
N LEU A 702 -27.77 10.68 11.86
CA LEU A 702 -27.25 11.53 10.80
C LEU A 702 -27.92 11.16 9.48
N ALA A 703 -28.63 12.12 8.88
CA ALA A 703 -29.16 11.97 7.53
C ALA A 703 -28.02 12.21 6.50
N ASN A 704 -27.55 11.14 5.87
CA ASN A 704 -26.62 11.20 4.74
C ASN A 704 -27.33 10.63 3.48
N VAL A 705 -27.16 11.30 2.33
CA VAL A 705 -27.70 10.90 1.01
C VAL A 705 -26.60 10.77 -0.06
N GLN A 706 -25.35 10.77 0.39
CA GLN A 706 -24.12 10.68 -0.39
C GLN A 706 -23.58 9.23 -0.26
N ARG A 707 -22.29 8.96 -0.50
CA ARG A 707 -21.70 7.64 -0.17
C ARG A 707 -21.64 7.51 1.35
N THR A 708 -21.55 6.29 1.87
CA THR A 708 -21.55 6.07 3.33
C THR A 708 -20.38 5.19 3.73
N TYR A 709 -19.46 5.76 4.50
CA TYR A 709 -18.25 5.11 5.01
C TYR A 709 -18.25 4.93 6.53
N ALA A 710 -19.27 5.45 7.23
CA ALA A 710 -19.52 5.24 8.65
C ALA A 710 -21.03 5.16 8.90
N LEU A 711 -21.47 4.21 9.74
CA LEU A 711 -22.87 3.86 9.99
C LEU A 711 -23.15 3.61 11.47
N ALA A 712 -24.43 3.79 11.86
CA ALA A 712 -24.96 3.33 13.14
C ALA A 712 -24.12 3.79 14.36
N GLY A 713 -23.39 2.86 15.00
CA GLY A 713 -22.56 3.11 16.19
C GLY A 713 -21.07 3.36 15.91
N GLU A 714 -20.68 3.45 14.64
CA GLU A 714 -19.30 3.81 14.24
C GLU A 714 -19.03 5.29 14.53
N LYS A 715 -17.74 5.66 14.54
CA LYS A 715 -17.28 7.04 14.70
C LYS A 715 -16.59 7.53 13.44
N GLY A 716 -16.47 8.84 13.28
CA GLY A 716 -15.72 9.44 12.18
C GLY A 716 -15.82 10.95 12.10
N LEU A 717 -14.97 11.56 11.28
CA LEU A 717 -14.93 13.00 11.00
C LEU A 717 -15.71 13.32 9.73
N LEU A 718 -16.77 14.12 9.85
CA LEU A 718 -17.48 14.65 8.67
C LEU A 718 -16.61 15.65 7.89
N LEU A 719 -16.80 15.75 6.57
CA LEU A 719 -16.05 16.73 5.78
C LEU A 719 -16.43 18.18 6.11
N CYS A 720 -17.71 18.48 6.39
CA CYS A 720 -18.12 19.82 6.82
C CYS A 720 -19.37 19.83 7.69
N THR A 721 -19.41 20.75 8.67
CA THR A 721 -20.62 21.03 9.45
C THR A 721 -20.89 22.52 9.61
N TRP A 722 -22.12 22.87 9.99
CA TRP A 722 -22.59 24.26 10.09
C TRP A 722 -23.06 24.58 11.52
N PRO A 723 -22.12 24.65 12.49
CA PRO A 723 -22.44 24.78 13.92
C PRO A 723 -23.16 26.10 14.27
N ARG A 724 -22.99 27.13 13.43
CA ARG A 724 -23.64 28.45 13.54
C ARG A 724 -24.89 28.59 12.66
N GLY A 725 -25.36 27.50 12.05
CA GLY A 725 -26.34 27.53 10.96
C GLY A 725 -25.70 27.96 9.63
N GLY A 726 -26.53 28.39 8.67
CA GLY A 726 -26.04 28.88 7.37
C GLY A 726 -25.64 27.79 6.35
N ARG A 727 -26.00 26.51 6.58
CA ARG A 727 -25.82 25.43 5.61
C ARG A 727 -26.49 25.80 4.27
N PRO A 728 -25.77 25.84 3.14
CA PRO A 728 -26.37 26.11 1.84
C PRO A 728 -27.47 25.08 1.50
N PRO A 729 -28.52 25.46 0.75
CA PRO A 729 -29.58 24.51 0.35
C PRO A 729 -29.06 23.32 -0.46
N LEU A 730 -27.95 23.51 -1.18
CA LEU A 730 -27.16 22.47 -1.84
C LEU A 730 -25.68 22.71 -1.50
N PRO A 731 -25.18 22.14 -0.38
CA PRO A 731 -23.75 22.22 -0.03
C PRO A 731 -22.92 21.38 -1.01
N PHE A 732 -21.60 21.44 -0.92
CA PHE A 732 -20.73 20.59 -1.74
C PHE A 732 -21.05 19.09 -1.56
N PRO A 733 -20.98 18.26 -2.63
CA PRO A 733 -21.05 16.82 -2.49
C PRO A 733 -19.94 16.34 -1.53
N TYR A 734 -20.14 15.18 -0.93
CA TYR A 734 -19.22 14.60 0.06
C TYR A 734 -19.18 15.33 1.43
N SER A 735 -19.87 16.47 1.59
CA SER A 735 -19.96 17.21 2.86
C SER A 735 -20.42 16.41 4.09
N ASP A 736 -21.25 15.37 3.89
CA ASP A 736 -21.77 14.49 4.95
C ASP A 736 -21.05 13.12 4.98
N GLU A 737 -19.98 12.95 4.20
CA GLU A 737 -19.14 11.75 4.17
C GLU A 737 -18.01 11.81 5.22
N VAL A 738 -17.42 10.64 5.47
CA VAL A 738 -16.20 10.45 6.27
C VAL A 738 -15.12 9.92 5.33
N TRP A 739 -13.98 10.60 5.22
CA TRP A 739 -12.86 10.19 4.37
C TRP A 739 -11.60 9.96 5.22
N THR A 740 -11.13 8.73 5.27
CA THR A 740 -9.97 8.33 6.11
C THR A 740 -8.68 9.10 5.81
N GLY A 741 -8.46 9.50 4.55
CA GLY A 741 -7.33 10.36 4.17
C GLY A 741 -7.36 11.76 4.81
N ILE A 742 -8.56 12.29 5.05
CA ILE A 742 -8.77 13.59 5.72
C ILE A 742 -8.79 13.39 7.24
N GLU A 743 -9.27 12.25 7.76
CA GLU A 743 -9.12 11.88 9.17
C GLU A 743 -7.64 11.81 9.57
N TYR A 744 -6.80 11.05 8.85
CA TYR A 744 -5.36 11.00 9.12
C TYR A 744 -4.67 12.36 8.94
N GLN A 745 -5.14 13.21 8.03
CA GLN A 745 -4.66 14.59 7.85
C GLN A 745 -4.94 15.43 9.10
N VAL A 746 -6.19 15.48 9.57
CA VAL A 746 -6.60 16.26 10.74
C VAL A 746 -6.01 15.69 12.02
N ALA A 747 -6.02 14.37 12.19
CA ALA A 747 -5.42 13.65 13.32
C ALA A 747 -3.93 14.00 13.48
N SER A 748 -3.14 13.88 12.41
CA SER A 748 -1.72 14.23 12.47
C SER A 748 -1.48 15.75 12.61
N HIS A 749 -2.35 16.62 12.09
CA HIS A 749 -2.25 18.06 12.33
C HIS A 749 -2.51 18.42 13.80
N LEU A 750 -3.52 17.81 14.43
CA LEU A 750 -3.78 17.92 15.88
C LEU A 750 -2.54 17.50 16.68
N MET A 751 -1.91 16.37 16.33
CA MET A 751 -0.66 15.93 16.97
C MET A 751 0.49 16.92 16.79
N TYR A 752 0.68 17.48 15.59
CA TYR A 752 1.71 18.50 15.31
C TYR A 752 1.51 19.81 16.11
N GLU A 753 0.28 20.12 16.51
CA GLU A 753 -0.07 21.25 17.38
C GLU A 753 -0.11 20.93 18.89
N GLY A 754 0.17 19.67 19.27
CA GLY A 754 0.18 19.21 20.66
C GLY A 754 -1.19 18.75 21.20
N LEU A 755 -2.24 18.78 20.37
CA LEU A 755 -3.59 18.30 20.66
C LEU A 755 -3.66 16.77 20.53
N LEU A 756 -2.86 16.09 21.37
CA LEU A 756 -2.59 14.66 21.26
C LEU A 756 -3.79 13.76 21.57
N ARG A 757 -4.75 14.18 22.40
CA ARG A 757 -5.91 13.31 22.74
C ARG A 757 -6.96 13.34 21.65
N GLU A 758 -7.16 14.52 21.11
CA GLU A 758 -8.00 14.84 19.97
C GLU A 758 -7.47 14.10 18.74
N GLY A 759 -6.17 14.26 18.44
CA GLY A 759 -5.50 13.62 17.30
C GLY A 759 -5.27 12.11 17.44
N LEU A 760 -5.38 11.53 18.64
CA LEU A 760 -5.38 10.07 18.86
C LEU A 760 -6.80 9.47 18.97
N THR A 761 -7.84 10.31 18.99
CA THR A 761 -9.25 9.88 18.99
C THR A 761 -9.80 9.73 17.57
N LEU A 762 -9.28 10.54 16.64
CA LEU A 762 -9.42 10.38 15.20
C LEU A 762 -8.45 9.29 14.70
#